data_AF-A0A7C6UMU3-F1
#
_entry.id   AF-A0A7C6UMU3-F1
#
_cell.length_a   1.000
_cell.length_b   1.000
_cell.length_c   1.000
_cell.angle_alpha   90.00
_cell.angle_beta   90.00
_cell.angle_gamma   90.00
#
_symmetry.space_group_name_H-M   'P 1'
#
loop_
_entity.id
_entity.type
_entity.pdbx_description
1 polymer ?
#
loop_
_entity_poly.entity_id
_entity_poly.type
_entity_poly.pdbx_seq_one_letter_code
_entity_poly.pdbx_strand_id
1 'polypeptide(L)'
;MDNQEKDFLELELDIGKRLGNLTDVQVDEEFKNRLWEELKFKYNETNLAKRKKKGLFIKWGAIAATVLLVITFLPLRETNDAEMSSLLLPTQVFALGGSDLALDAGFDTLRNVRFEVKGDLPTAPQKGQIFCLQNKFTTVEDYLRMAEAMGMKNPEVTGKEEMVSQFFSISSDTHYLMVWPKSGVWEYEYRDYEFDELVSDLEEGNIKENVEDAQKIEQEMAKDIAKEWLKKLEQLPREKYKITVEDTRNSDIPVALGFNVMFIPESSPDANQSVETGRRIRLFIGTDGQVINASYNWPELKGTSEIPLADYAEAIEALNRGEGRLDVKRYWGEKGVASIEAVEIAHQLAYGIDYTPYLVPTCIFSGKLTLQGSTQDFTASLPLLKKPEMKNAANFIIKTRLPKYRKEANLIAERQHSLTQVELESLASFFGIEKKSEEENFIEGTKGEELHYTSYDYGWLYRGSKHSTTKQLSEEKAIQIAQDIAHNIPVVPGSLGKPWILPTGGEELQTIGFPFIYEGIPVVTPSYPGYVSYLVISLYQDGTLWSVDSKMPMEATGEKIKLISPKEAKQMLLENDYIMTIDNLFGYSYGDRFAADKSTVTKIELVYIPCHPELARSKDYTLMYRFSGKTIISGKEMDFAAFVKAQKEH
;
A
#
# COMPACT_ATOMS: atom_id res chain seq x y z
N MET A 1 37.50 -41.75 13.37
CA MET A 1 36.22 -41.95 12.70
C MET A 1 35.17 -41.51 13.69
N ASP A 2 34.50 -40.41 13.37
CA ASP A 2 33.67 -39.64 14.30
C ASP A 2 32.32 -40.33 14.50
N ASN A 3 31.76 -40.31 15.71
CA ASN A 3 30.51 -41.04 16.02
C ASN A 3 29.34 -40.56 15.14
N GLN A 4 29.36 -39.31 14.66
CA GLN A 4 28.37 -38.78 13.72
C GLN A 4 28.41 -39.43 12.33
N GLU A 5 29.59 -39.83 11.86
CA GLU A 5 29.75 -40.44 10.53
C GLU A 5 29.22 -41.88 10.53
N LYS A 6 29.36 -42.56 11.68
CA LYS A 6 28.80 -43.89 11.92
C LYS A 6 27.27 -43.84 12.04
N ASP A 7 26.72 -42.87 12.77
CA ASP A 7 25.28 -42.69 12.93
C ASP A 7 24.61 -42.35 11.58
N PHE A 8 25.30 -41.59 10.71
CA PHE A 8 24.80 -41.25 9.38
C PHE A 8 24.77 -42.46 8.43
N LEU A 9 25.83 -43.29 8.46
CA LEU A 9 25.89 -44.54 7.69
C LEU A 9 24.85 -45.56 8.14
N GLU A 10 24.58 -45.65 9.46
CA GLU A 10 23.51 -46.52 9.99
C GLU A 10 22.11 -46.01 9.58
N LEU A 11 21.89 -44.70 9.55
CA LEU A 11 20.64 -44.10 9.09
C LEU A 11 20.42 -44.32 7.58
N GLU A 12 21.46 -44.17 6.77
CA GLU A 12 21.40 -44.37 5.31
C GLU A 12 21.09 -45.84 4.96
N LEU A 13 21.70 -46.79 5.68
CA LEU A 13 21.43 -48.22 5.54
C LEU A 13 20.00 -48.60 5.98
N ASP A 14 19.47 -47.97 7.02
CA ASP A 14 18.09 -48.22 7.49
C ASP A 14 17.05 -47.67 6.50
N ILE A 15 17.27 -46.47 5.97
CA ILE A 15 16.39 -45.85 4.95
C ILE A 15 16.41 -46.67 3.66
N GLY A 16 17.59 -47.12 3.21
CA GLY A 16 17.73 -47.96 2.02
C GLY A 16 16.96 -49.28 2.14
N LYS A 17 16.97 -49.92 3.32
CA LYS A 17 16.17 -51.13 3.58
C LYS A 17 14.66 -50.87 3.61
N ARG A 18 14.22 -49.72 4.15
CA ARG A 18 12.80 -49.35 4.20
C ARG A 18 12.23 -49.07 2.81
N LEU A 19 13.02 -48.42 1.95
CA LEU A 19 12.63 -48.15 0.56
C LEU A 19 12.58 -49.43 -0.29
N GLY A 20 13.50 -50.38 -0.06
CA GLY A 20 13.51 -51.68 -0.75
C GLY A 20 12.33 -52.60 -0.39
N ASN A 21 11.58 -52.30 0.67
CA ASN A 21 10.42 -53.08 1.13
C ASN A 21 9.06 -52.53 0.67
N LEU A 22 9.04 -51.43 -0.09
CA LEU A 22 7.80 -50.92 -0.69
C LEU A 22 7.51 -51.72 -1.97
N THR A 23 6.40 -52.47 -1.97
CA THR A 23 5.94 -53.27 -3.13
C THR A 23 5.64 -52.38 -4.34
N ASP A 24 6.14 -52.79 -5.52
CA ASP A 24 5.86 -52.18 -6.82
C ASP A 24 4.35 -52.01 -7.04
N VAL A 25 3.88 -50.77 -7.00
CA VAL A 25 2.52 -50.42 -7.44
C VAL A 25 2.55 -50.36 -8.97
N GLN A 26 1.91 -51.33 -9.64
CA GLN A 26 1.71 -51.27 -11.09
C GLN A 26 0.83 -50.08 -11.43
N VAL A 27 1.41 -49.10 -12.13
CA VAL A 27 0.71 -47.90 -12.61
C VAL A 27 -0.27 -48.30 -13.72
N ASP A 28 -1.52 -47.90 -13.54
CA ASP A 28 -2.65 -48.09 -14.46
C ASP A 28 -2.34 -47.62 -15.89
N GLU A 29 -2.58 -48.48 -16.87
CA GLU A 29 -2.38 -48.19 -18.30
C GLU A 29 -3.34 -47.11 -18.82
N GLU A 30 -4.48 -46.89 -18.17
CA GLU A 30 -5.40 -45.82 -18.53
C GLU A 30 -4.80 -44.44 -18.22
N PHE A 31 -4.08 -44.33 -17.10
CA PHE A 31 -3.34 -43.13 -16.73
C PHE A 31 -2.17 -42.86 -17.70
N LYS A 32 -1.43 -43.90 -18.09
CA LYS A 32 -0.35 -43.76 -19.09
C LYS A 32 -0.87 -43.27 -20.44
N ASN A 33 -2.00 -43.78 -20.89
CA ASN A 33 -2.59 -43.36 -22.17
C ASN A 33 -3.11 -41.92 -22.11
N ARG A 34 -3.74 -41.49 -21.01
CA ARG A 34 -4.16 -40.09 -20.80
C ARG A 34 -2.97 -39.13 -20.80
N LEU A 35 -1.92 -39.48 -20.05
CA LEU A 35 -0.68 -38.70 -20.03
C LEU A 35 -0.05 -38.62 -21.42
N TRP A 36 -0.14 -39.68 -22.22
CA TRP A 36 0.49 -39.71 -23.52
C TRP A 36 -0.24 -38.84 -24.56
N GLU A 37 -1.56 -38.81 -24.52
CA GLU A 37 -2.40 -37.93 -25.33
C GLU A 37 -2.19 -36.45 -24.96
N GLU A 38 -2.09 -36.14 -23.66
CA GLU A 38 -1.90 -34.77 -23.18
C GLU A 38 -0.52 -34.20 -23.57
N LEU A 39 0.52 -35.03 -23.55
CA LEU A 39 1.86 -34.67 -24.01
C LEU A 39 1.92 -34.49 -25.54
N LYS A 40 1.19 -35.29 -26.33
CA LYS A 40 1.06 -35.07 -27.77
C LYS A 40 0.36 -33.76 -28.10
N PHE A 41 -0.69 -33.41 -27.35
CA PHE A 41 -1.42 -32.16 -27.53
C PHE A 41 -0.52 -30.94 -27.28
N LYS A 42 0.18 -30.92 -26.13
CA LYS A 42 1.12 -29.83 -25.77
C LYS A 42 2.31 -29.74 -26.73
N TYR A 43 2.82 -30.87 -27.23
CA TYR A 43 3.92 -30.89 -28.21
C TYR A 43 3.52 -30.31 -29.58
N ASN A 44 2.25 -30.48 -29.98
CA ASN A 44 1.74 -29.95 -31.24
C ASN A 44 1.38 -28.45 -31.16
N GLU A 45 0.87 -27.97 -30.02
CA GLU A 45 0.66 -26.52 -29.79
C GLU A 45 1.97 -25.73 -29.83
N THR A 46 3.05 -26.29 -29.27
CA THR A 46 4.34 -25.58 -29.18
C THR A 46 5.10 -25.55 -30.51
N ASN A 47 4.77 -26.42 -31.48
CA ASN A 47 5.51 -26.56 -32.76
C ASN A 47 4.89 -25.84 -33.97
N LEU A 48 3.75 -25.16 -33.81
CA LEU A 48 3.16 -24.35 -34.90
C LEU A 48 3.78 -22.94 -35.02
N ALA A 49 4.63 -22.51 -34.07
CA ALA A 49 5.15 -21.13 -34.05
C ALA A 49 6.57 -20.92 -34.59
N LYS A 50 7.39 -21.94 -34.91
CA LYS A 50 8.77 -21.70 -35.41
C LYS A 50 9.24 -22.75 -36.43
N ARG A 51 9.17 -22.39 -37.72
CA ARG A 51 9.85 -23.12 -38.80
C ARG A 51 10.91 -22.24 -39.48
N LYS A 52 12.17 -22.37 -39.06
CA LYS A 52 13.44 -22.36 -39.86
C LYS A 52 14.66 -21.98 -39.01
N LYS A 53 15.47 -22.98 -38.62
CA LYS A 53 16.88 -23.18 -39.05
C LYS A 53 17.47 -24.40 -38.33
N LYS A 54 18.24 -25.18 -39.09
CA LYS A 54 18.86 -26.45 -38.71
C LYS A 54 20.05 -26.25 -37.76
N GLY A 55 20.18 -27.17 -36.81
CA GLY A 55 21.45 -27.84 -36.48
C GLY A 55 22.09 -27.48 -35.14
N LEU A 56 21.91 -28.32 -34.11
CA LEU A 56 22.98 -29.12 -33.51
C LEU A 56 22.36 -30.09 -32.48
N PHE A 57 22.64 -31.38 -32.61
CA PHE A 57 22.24 -32.43 -31.67
C PHE A 57 23.16 -32.42 -30.44
N ILE A 58 22.63 -32.11 -29.25
CA ILE A 58 23.27 -32.47 -27.98
C ILE A 58 22.20 -33.04 -27.04
N LYS A 59 22.54 -34.20 -26.45
CA LYS A 59 21.73 -35.04 -25.56
C LYS A 59 21.32 -34.30 -24.27
N TRP A 60 20.08 -33.79 -24.22
CA TRP A 60 19.47 -33.21 -23.01
C TRP A 60 18.21 -33.97 -22.54
N GLY A 61 17.94 -35.16 -23.12
CA GLY A 61 16.68 -35.89 -22.93
C GLY A 61 16.46 -36.56 -21.57
N ALA A 62 17.46 -36.65 -20.70
CA ALA A 62 17.31 -37.35 -19.40
C ALA A 62 17.24 -36.40 -18.19
N ILE A 63 17.77 -35.18 -18.29
CA ILE A 63 17.77 -34.21 -17.17
C ILE A 63 16.49 -33.34 -17.21
N ALA A 64 15.96 -33.06 -18.40
CA ALA A 64 14.71 -32.31 -18.53
C ALA A 64 13.48 -33.10 -18.02
N ALA A 65 13.47 -34.43 -18.11
CA ALA A 65 12.36 -35.25 -17.62
C ALA A 65 12.31 -35.31 -16.09
N THR A 66 13.46 -35.31 -15.40
CA THR A 66 13.50 -35.29 -13.92
C THR A 66 13.21 -33.90 -13.37
N VAL A 67 13.62 -32.83 -14.07
CA VAL A 67 13.25 -31.44 -13.68
C VAL A 67 11.79 -31.13 -14.01
N LEU A 68 11.23 -31.65 -15.10
CA LEU A 68 9.77 -31.54 -15.33
C LEU A 68 8.97 -32.35 -14.32
N LEU A 69 9.40 -33.56 -13.92
CA LEU A 69 8.70 -34.36 -12.91
C LEU A 69 8.67 -33.72 -11.51
N VAL A 70 9.63 -32.85 -11.17
CA VAL A 70 9.61 -32.09 -9.91
C VAL A 70 8.85 -30.77 -10.03
N ILE A 71 8.69 -30.22 -11.24
CA ILE A 71 7.94 -28.98 -11.49
C ILE A 71 6.45 -29.24 -11.80
N THR A 72 6.05 -30.44 -12.24
CA THR A 72 4.64 -30.77 -12.56
C THR A 72 3.90 -31.58 -11.49
N PHE A 73 4.47 -31.72 -10.28
CA PHE A 73 3.81 -32.36 -9.13
C PHE A 73 3.60 -31.41 -7.93
N LEU A 74 3.46 -30.11 -8.19
CA LEU A 74 2.46 -29.36 -7.42
C LEU A 74 1.12 -29.77 -8.02
N PRO A 75 0.20 -30.41 -7.25
CA PRO A 75 -1.16 -30.45 -7.72
C PRO A 75 -1.55 -29.00 -7.99
N LEU A 76 -1.94 -28.71 -9.23
CA LEU A 76 -2.93 -27.66 -9.47
C LEU A 76 -4.08 -28.04 -8.56
N ARG A 77 -4.10 -27.45 -7.36
CA ARG A 77 -5.13 -27.70 -6.36
C ARG A 77 -6.43 -27.40 -7.06
N GLU A 78 -7.33 -28.38 -7.05
CA GLU A 78 -8.74 -28.08 -7.20
C GLU A 78 -9.03 -26.97 -6.19
N THR A 79 -9.46 -25.82 -6.71
CA THR A 79 -9.75 -24.60 -5.97
C THR A 79 -10.66 -24.94 -4.80
N ASN A 80 -10.06 -25.14 -3.63
CA ASN A 80 -10.79 -25.33 -2.39
C ASN A 80 -11.15 -23.95 -1.86
N ASP A 81 -12.38 -23.79 -1.39
CA ASP A 81 -12.98 -22.56 -0.85
C ASP A 81 -12.16 -21.88 0.27
N ALA A 82 -11.13 -22.56 0.81
CA ALA A 82 -10.17 -22.05 1.79
C ALA A 82 -8.99 -21.23 1.19
N GLU A 83 -8.72 -21.32 -0.11
CA GLU A 83 -7.63 -20.56 -0.77
C GLU A 83 -8.04 -19.15 -1.22
N MET A 84 -9.34 -18.89 -1.37
CA MET A 84 -9.85 -17.58 -1.76
C MET A 84 -9.76 -16.56 -0.62
N SER A 85 -9.87 -16.97 0.65
CA SER A 85 -9.78 -16.04 1.79
C SER A 85 -8.37 -15.48 1.97
N SER A 86 -7.33 -16.23 1.60
CA SER A 86 -5.93 -15.80 1.64
C SER A 86 -5.52 -14.85 0.53
N LEU A 87 -6.33 -14.72 -0.51
CA LEU A 87 -6.03 -13.85 -1.65
C LEU A 87 -6.57 -12.44 -1.47
N LEU A 88 -7.51 -12.22 -0.56
CA LEU A 88 -8.31 -11.01 -0.48
C LEU A 88 -7.77 -10.10 0.62
N LEU A 89 -7.03 -9.07 0.21
CA LEU A 89 -6.73 -7.96 1.10
C LEU A 89 -8.03 -7.21 1.40
N PRO A 90 -8.34 -6.90 2.67
CA PRO A 90 -9.18 -5.75 3.01
C PRO A 90 -8.41 -4.48 2.61
N THR A 91 -8.28 -4.20 1.32
CA THR A 91 -7.74 -2.90 0.86
C THR A 91 -8.78 -1.85 1.16
N GLN A 92 -8.65 -1.17 2.30
CA GLN A 92 -9.53 -0.05 2.62
C GLN A 92 -9.35 1.16 1.71
N VAL A 93 -8.26 1.27 0.98
CA VAL A 93 -8.03 2.42 0.11
C VAL A 93 -7.23 1.95 -1.10
N PHE A 94 -7.91 1.37 -2.08
CA PHE A 94 -7.43 1.62 -3.44
C PHE A 94 -7.72 3.08 -3.73
N ALA A 95 -6.63 3.78 -4.04
CA ALA A 95 -6.56 5.14 -4.55
C ALA A 95 -7.85 5.55 -5.28
N LEU A 96 -8.62 6.40 -4.63
CA LEU A 96 -9.25 7.52 -5.31
C LEU A 96 -8.36 8.70 -4.93
N GLY A 97 -7.42 9.03 -5.80
CA GLY A 97 -7.03 10.42 -5.90
C GLY A 97 -8.25 11.27 -6.27
N GLY A 98 -8.19 12.52 -5.87
CA GLY A 98 -9.35 13.41 -5.79
C GLY A 98 -9.74 13.67 -4.34
N SER A 99 -9.01 14.64 -3.75
CA SER A 99 -9.37 15.65 -2.75
C SER A 99 -10.28 15.37 -1.54
N ASP A 100 -11.00 14.26 -1.44
CA ASP A 100 -11.69 13.87 -0.21
C ASP A 100 -10.74 12.99 0.60
N LEU A 101 -9.76 13.66 1.21
CA LEU A 101 -9.04 13.17 2.38
C LEU A 101 -10.08 12.74 3.42
N ALA A 102 -10.47 11.48 3.42
CA ALA A 102 -10.89 10.80 4.64
C ALA A 102 -9.64 10.58 5.51
N LEU A 103 -9.02 11.68 5.93
CA LEU A 103 -8.49 11.77 7.27
C LEU A 103 -9.71 11.63 8.17
N ASP A 104 -10.03 10.40 8.59
CA ASP A 104 -10.69 10.15 9.87
C ASP A 104 -10.73 8.64 10.12
N ALA A 105 -10.02 8.23 11.16
CA ALA A 105 -10.13 6.93 11.83
C ALA A 105 -9.56 5.68 11.12
N GLY A 106 -8.25 5.70 10.91
CA GLY A 106 -7.41 4.52 10.68
C GLY A 106 -7.54 3.44 11.77
N PHE A 107 -7.22 2.20 11.39
CA PHE A 107 -7.39 0.91 12.08
C PHE A 107 -7.10 0.85 13.59
N ASP A 108 -6.32 1.76 14.17
CA ASP A 108 -6.07 1.74 15.62
C ASP A 108 -7.01 2.65 16.44
N THR A 109 -7.78 3.53 15.78
CA THR A 109 -8.92 4.20 16.42
C THR A 109 -10.04 3.20 16.79
N LEU A 110 -10.24 2.16 15.97
CA LEU A 110 -11.12 1.05 16.28
C LEU A 110 -10.73 0.33 17.58
N ARG A 111 -9.44 0.21 17.91
CA ARG A 111 -8.99 -0.42 19.16
C ARG A 111 -9.36 0.39 20.42
N ASN A 112 -9.59 1.69 20.26
CA ASN A 112 -10.09 2.54 21.34
C ASN A 112 -11.62 2.41 21.51
N VAL A 113 -12.30 1.74 20.58
CA VAL A 113 -13.75 1.51 20.62
C VAL A 113 -14.04 0.05 20.95
N ARG A 114 -14.83 -0.18 22.01
CA ARG A 114 -15.38 -1.50 22.31
C ARG A 114 -16.72 -1.68 21.62
N PHE A 115 -16.85 -2.70 20.79
CA PHE A 115 -18.10 -3.03 20.08
C PHE A 115 -18.93 -4.02 20.89
N GLU A 116 -20.19 -3.67 21.12
CA GLU A 116 -21.16 -4.48 21.86
C GLU A 116 -22.47 -4.58 21.08
N VAL A 117 -23.10 -5.76 21.10
CA VAL A 117 -24.39 -5.97 20.46
C VAL A 117 -25.52 -5.57 21.41
N LYS A 118 -26.43 -4.73 20.92
CA LYS A 118 -27.63 -4.32 21.65
C LYS A 118 -28.87 -4.93 20.99
N GLY A 119 -29.39 -5.99 21.59
CA GLY A 119 -30.54 -6.75 21.07
C GLY A 119 -30.10 -7.95 20.21
N ASP A 120 -31.05 -8.53 19.48
CA ASP A 120 -30.78 -9.68 18.62
C ASP A 120 -30.45 -9.21 17.20
N LEU A 121 -29.27 -9.59 16.70
CA LEU A 121 -28.93 -9.45 15.28
C LEU A 121 -29.63 -10.55 14.46
N PRO A 122 -29.90 -10.31 13.16
CA PRO A 122 -30.34 -11.37 12.26
C PRO A 122 -29.34 -12.53 12.24
N THR A 123 -29.79 -13.71 11.80
CA THR A 123 -28.89 -14.87 11.65
C THR A 123 -27.84 -14.57 10.58
N ALA A 124 -26.55 -14.72 10.94
CA ALA A 124 -25.46 -14.55 10.00
C ALA A 124 -25.53 -15.62 8.88
N PRO A 125 -25.35 -15.25 7.60
CA PRO A 125 -25.28 -16.23 6.52
C PRO A 125 -24.00 -17.06 6.63
N GLN A 126 -24.11 -18.35 6.34
CA GLN A 126 -22.96 -19.27 6.38
C GLN A 126 -22.12 -19.22 5.10
N LYS A 127 -22.70 -18.75 4.00
CA LYS A 127 -22.08 -18.69 2.69
C LYS A 127 -22.45 -17.41 1.96
N GLY A 128 -21.55 -16.95 1.11
CA GLY A 128 -21.72 -15.75 0.30
C GLY A 128 -21.07 -15.89 -1.06
N GLN A 129 -21.43 -15.00 -1.98
CA GLN A 129 -20.84 -14.96 -3.31
C GLN A 129 -19.71 -13.93 -3.36
N ILE A 130 -18.57 -14.34 -3.89
CA ILE A 130 -17.51 -13.44 -4.35
C ILE A 130 -17.59 -13.35 -5.86
N PHE A 131 -17.44 -12.13 -6.37
CA PHE A 131 -17.44 -11.84 -7.80
C PHE A 131 -16.03 -11.49 -8.22
N CYS A 132 -15.40 -12.37 -8.99
CA CYS A 132 -14.13 -12.10 -9.64
C CYS A 132 -14.37 -11.14 -10.81
N LEU A 133 -13.62 -10.06 -10.84
CA LEU A 133 -13.71 -9.03 -11.86
C LEU A 133 -12.43 -8.97 -12.69
N GLN A 134 -12.46 -8.21 -13.79
CA GLN A 134 -11.32 -7.99 -14.66
C GLN A 134 -11.29 -6.55 -15.18
N ASN A 135 -10.09 -6.00 -15.25
CA ASN A 135 -9.84 -4.67 -15.82
C ASN A 135 -9.80 -4.75 -17.34
N LYS A 136 -10.41 -3.77 -18.01
CA LYS A 136 -10.39 -3.69 -19.47
C LYS A 136 -9.01 -3.30 -19.99
N PHE A 137 -8.41 -2.28 -19.40
CA PHE A 137 -7.07 -1.77 -19.74
C PHE A 137 -6.09 -2.14 -18.64
N THR A 138 -4.90 -2.59 -19.06
CA THR A 138 -3.84 -3.03 -18.13
C THR A 138 -2.44 -2.64 -18.58
N THR A 139 -2.29 -2.08 -19.78
CA THR A 139 -0.99 -1.76 -20.39
C THR A 139 -0.84 -0.27 -20.67
N VAL A 140 0.40 0.24 -20.69
CA VAL A 140 0.67 1.66 -21.01
C VAL A 140 0.12 2.03 -22.39
N GLU A 141 0.20 1.12 -23.37
CA GLU A 141 -0.33 1.31 -24.71
C GLU A 141 -1.86 1.44 -24.74
N ASP A 142 -2.59 0.78 -23.84
CA ASP A 142 -4.03 0.96 -23.71
C ASP A 142 -4.35 2.39 -23.25
N TYR A 143 -3.65 2.86 -22.21
CA TYR A 143 -3.88 4.19 -21.63
C TYR A 143 -3.37 5.33 -22.53
N LEU A 144 -2.32 5.12 -23.31
CA LEU A 144 -1.89 6.09 -24.34
C LEU A 144 -2.94 6.27 -25.44
N ARG A 145 -3.52 5.17 -25.95
CA ARG A 145 -4.63 5.25 -26.91
C ARG A 145 -5.85 5.94 -26.32
N MET A 146 -6.12 5.71 -25.03
CA MET A 146 -7.17 6.40 -24.30
C MET A 146 -6.91 7.91 -24.19
N ALA A 147 -5.69 8.31 -23.84
CA ALA A 147 -5.26 9.70 -23.76
C ALA A 147 -5.44 10.44 -25.11
N GLU A 148 -5.03 9.81 -26.22
CA GLU A 148 -5.29 10.35 -27.56
C GLU A 148 -6.81 10.50 -27.83
N ALA A 149 -7.61 9.52 -27.42
CA ALA A 149 -9.07 9.60 -27.52
C ALA A 149 -9.69 10.68 -26.62
N MET A 150 -9.07 11.02 -25.47
CA MET A 150 -9.45 12.16 -24.63
C MET A 150 -9.19 13.51 -25.31
N GLY A 151 -8.30 13.54 -26.31
CA GLY A 151 -7.91 14.77 -27.03
C GLY A 151 -6.52 15.27 -26.69
N MET A 152 -5.74 14.51 -25.91
CA MET A 152 -4.35 14.85 -25.57
C MET A 152 -3.47 14.83 -26.83
N LYS A 153 -2.73 15.91 -27.07
CA LYS A 153 -1.85 16.06 -28.23
C LYS A 153 -0.44 15.70 -27.82
N ASN A 154 0.16 14.71 -28.50
CA ASN A 154 1.50 14.21 -28.19
C ASN A 154 1.65 13.81 -26.71
N PRO A 155 0.79 12.90 -26.18
CA PRO A 155 0.85 12.51 -24.78
C PRO A 155 2.20 11.88 -24.41
N GLU A 156 2.80 12.36 -23.33
CA GLU A 156 4.07 11.84 -22.80
C GLU A 156 3.82 11.06 -21.52
N VAL A 157 4.51 9.93 -21.36
CA VAL A 157 4.43 9.10 -20.15
C VAL A 157 5.57 9.43 -19.21
N THR A 158 5.23 9.80 -17.98
CA THR A 158 6.19 10.09 -16.90
C THR A 158 5.97 9.15 -15.71
N GLY A 159 6.96 9.03 -14.82
CA GLY A 159 6.87 8.17 -13.64
C GLY A 159 6.98 6.67 -13.92
N LYS A 160 7.65 6.26 -15.02
CA LYS A 160 7.90 4.84 -15.35
C LYS A 160 9.03 4.17 -14.55
N GLU A 161 9.68 4.88 -13.61
CA GLU A 161 10.87 4.37 -12.95
C GLU A 161 10.63 3.03 -12.24
N GLU A 162 11.40 2.02 -12.67
CA GLU A 162 11.20 0.57 -12.45
C GLU A 162 11.25 0.11 -10.99
N MET A 163 11.40 1.01 -10.01
CA MET A 163 11.62 0.61 -8.61
C MET A 163 10.57 1.07 -7.60
N VAL A 164 9.65 2.00 -7.90
CA VAL A 164 8.74 2.52 -6.85
C VAL A 164 7.33 2.87 -7.32
N SER A 165 7.07 3.13 -8.61
CA SER A 165 5.77 3.68 -9.00
C SER A 165 4.71 2.60 -9.27
N GLN A 166 3.72 2.53 -8.38
CA GLN A 166 2.51 1.72 -8.55
C GLN A 166 1.50 2.34 -9.53
N PHE A 167 1.86 3.48 -10.10
CA PHE A 167 1.11 4.27 -11.06
C PHE A 167 2.07 4.93 -12.05
N PHE A 168 1.56 5.36 -13.19
CA PHE A 168 2.28 6.26 -14.09
C PHE A 168 1.36 7.40 -14.49
N SER A 169 1.95 8.49 -14.97
CA SER A 169 1.19 9.64 -15.45
C SER A 169 1.36 9.79 -16.95
N ILE A 170 0.29 10.22 -17.62
CA ILE A 170 0.30 10.67 -19.00
C ILE A 170 -0.06 12.16 -18.98
N SER A 171 0.77 13.01 -19.59
CA SER A 171 0.56 14.46 -19.63
C SER A 171 0.66 15.00 -21.05
N SER A 172 -0.09 16.07 -21.34
CA SER A 172 -0.08 16.79 -22.61
C SER A 172 -0.60 18.20 -22.37
N ASP A 173 0.23 19.22 -22.48
CA ASP A 173 -0.15 20.63 -22.29
C ASP A 173 -1.03 20.83 -21.03
N THR A 174 -2.34 20.97 -21.23
CA THR A 174 -3.36 21.26 -20.22
C THR A 174 -4.10 20.02 -19.73
N HIS A 175 -3.63 18.82 -20.09
CA HIS A 175 -4.25 17.55 -19.71
C HIS A 175 -3.29 16.70 -18.87
N TYR A 176 -3.85 16.06 -17.86
CA TYR A 176 -3.13 15.15 -16.98
C TYR A 176 -3.97 13.91 -16.68
N LEU A 177 -3.38 12.74 -16.82
CA LEU A 177 -4.01 11.45 -16.60
C LEU A 177 -3.10 10.60 -15.70
N MET A 178 -3.52 10.35 -14.46
CA MET A 178 -2.87 9.42 -13.54
C MET A 178 -3.48 8.03 -13.69
N VAL A 179 -2.64 7.00 -13.74
CA VAL A 179 -3.06 5.64 -14.03
C VAL A 179 -2.45 4.65 -13.05
N TRP A 180 -3.29 3.84 -12.41
CA TRP A 180 -2.90 2.65 -11.66
C TRP A 180 -3.21 1.40 -12.49
N PRO A 181 -2.30 0.95 -13.37
CA PRO A 181 -2.62 -0.05 -14.40
C PRO A 181 -2.99 -1.42 -13.82
N LYS A 182 -2.46 -1.76 -12.64
CA LYS A 182 -2.75 -3.05 -11.99
C LYS A 182 -4.17 -3.09 -11.42
N SER A 183 -4.68 -1.98 -10.89
CA SER A 183 -6.07 -1.89 -10.40
C SER A 183 -7.06 -1.47 -11.49
N GLY A 184 -6.59 -0.98 -12.64
CA GLY A 184 -7.46 -0.48 -13.70
C GLY A 184 -8.04 0.91 -13.41
N VAL A 185 -7.66 1.51 -12.29
CA VAL A 185 -8.13 2.83 -11.85
C VAL A 185 -7.34 3.92 -12.55
N TRP A 186 -8.02 5.02 -12.91
CA TRP A 186 -7.37 6.20 -13.46
C TRP A 186 -8.15 7.46 -13.12
N GLU A 187 -7.42 8.58 -13.12
CA GLU A 187 -7.93 9.91 -12.88
C GLU A 187 -7.42 10.86 -13.94
N TYR A 188 -8.34 11.65 -14.48
CA TYR A 188 -8.11 12.65 -15.50
C TYR A 188 -8.40 14.04 -14.94
N GLU A 189 -7.55 14.99 -15.28
CA GLU A 189 -7.66 16.40 -14.94
C GLU A 189 -7.30 17.28 -16.14
N TYR A 190 -8.07 18.35 -16.31
CA TYR A 190 -7.84 19.41 -17.27
C TYR A 190 -7.31 20.66 -16.52
N ARG A 191 -5.99 20.90 -16.62
CA ARG A 191 -5.18 21.84 -15.84
C ARG A 191 -5.36 23.32 -16.18
N ASP A 192 -6.05 23.68 -17.27
CA ASP A 192 -6.48 25.09 -17.44
C ASP A 192 -7.45 25.54 -16.33
N TYR A 193 -7.93 24.60 -15.51
CA TYR A 193 -8.71 24.84 -14.28
C TYR A 193 -7.90 24.50 -13.01
N GLU A 194 -6.59 24.77 -12.99
CA GLU A 194 -5.71 24.46 -11.84
C GLU A 194 -6.25 25.08 -10.53
N PHE A 195 -6.36 24.22 -9.51
CA PHE A 195 -6.88 24.55 -8.18
C PHE A 195 -5.96 25.48 -7.36
N ASP A 196 -4.69 25.59 -7.71
CA ASP A 196 -3.69 26.35 -6.94
C ASP A 196 -3.79 27.87 -7.16
N GLU A 197 -4.26 28.35 -8.31
CA GLU A 197 -4.55 29.78 -8.53
C GLU A 197 -5.91 30.22 -7.91
N LEU A 198 -6.77 29.26 -7.57
CA LEU A 198 -8.07 29.56 -6.97
C LEU A 198 -7.96 30.10 -5.52
N VAL A 199 -6.92 29.70 -4.78
CA VAL A 199 -6.69 30.17 -3.40
C VAL A 199 -6.25 31.63 -3.39
N SER A 200 -5.48 32.08 -4.38
CA SER A 200 -5.12 33.51 -4.49
C SER A 200 -6.28 34.35 -5.02
N ASP A 201 -7.08 33.82 -5.94
CA ASP A 201 -8.17 34.60 -6.58
C ASP A 201 -9.43 34.71 -5.71
N LEU A 202 -9.64 33.78 -4.77
CA LEU A 202 -10.68 33.87 -3.75
C LEU A 202 -10.37 34.95 -2.69
N GLU A 203 -9.10 35.30 -2.47
CA GLU A 203 -8.71 36.39 -1.57
C GLU A 203 -8.82 37.78 -2.22
N GLU A 204 -8.71 37.87 -3.56
CA GLU A 204 -8.76 39.16 -4.27
C GLU A 204 -10.08 39.47 -4.99
N GLY A 205 -11.06 38.55 -4.99
CA GLY A 205 -12.39 38.81 -5.56
C GLY A 205 -12.39 39.10 -7.07
N ASN A 206 -11.39 38.60 -7.79
CA ASN A 206 -11.16 38.91 -9.20
C ASN A 206 -11.25 37.67 -10.10
N ILE A 207 -12.32 36.88 -10.01
CA ILE A 207 -12.65 35.96 -11.11
C ILE A 207 -13.29 36.77 -12.23
N LYS A 208 -12.49 37.18 -13.21
CA LYS A 208 -13.03 37.61 -14.50
C LYS A 208 -13.62 36.39 -15.20
N GLU A 209 -14.94 36.31 -15.27
CA GLU A 209 -15.66 35.47 -16.23
C GLU A 209 -15.22 35.86 -17.65
N ASN A 210 -14.14 35.29 -18.16
CA ASN A 210 -13.87 35.26 -19.59
C ASN A 210 -14.50 33.97 -20.17
N VAL A 211 -15.82 33.92 -20.17
CA VAL A 211 -16.58 32.96 -20.97
C VAL A 211 -17.57 33.75 -21.83
N GLU A 212 -17.04 34.48 -22.81
CA GLU A 212 -17.87 35.06 -23.88
C GLU A 212 -18.41 33.91 -24.75
N ASP A 213 -19.74 33.82 -24.83
CA ASP A 213 -20.53 33.05 -25.81
C ASP A 213 -20.40 31.52 -25.86
N ALA A 214 -20.03 30.85 -24.75
CA ALA A 214 -20.26 29.40 -24.65
C ALA A 214 -21.73 29.11 -24.30
N GLN A 215 -22.38 28.27 -25.12
CA GLN A 215 -23.75 27.83 -24.90
C GLN A 215 -23.82 27.03 -23.59
N LYS A 216 -24.33 27.65 -22.51
CA LYS A 216 -24.45 27.00 -21.19
C LYS A 216 -25.28 25.72 -21.31
N ILE A 217 -24.70 24.57 -21.00
CA ILE A 217 -25.39 23.29 -21.08
C ILE A 217 -26.38 23.12 -19.91
N GLU A 218 -27.46 22.40 -20.16
CA GLU A 218 -28.42 22.00 -19.12
C GLU A 218 -28.01 20.67 -18.46
N GLN A 219 -28.58 20.38 -17.28
CA GLN A 219 -28.27 19.18 -16.49
C GLN A 219 -28.45 17.86 -17.26
N GLU A 220 -29.47 17.76 -18.13
CA GLU A 220 -29.68 16.56 -18.96
C GLU A 220 -28.61 16.42 -20.05
N MET A 221 -28.09 17.53 -20.58
CA MET A 221 -27.01 17.50 -21.58
C MET A 221 -25.70 16.97 -20.97
N ALA A 222 -25.44 17.25 -19.69
CA ALA A 222 -24.26 16.72 -19.00
C ALA A 222 -24.26 15.17 -18.97
N LYS A 223 -25.44 14.53 -18.87
CA LYS A 223 -25.54 13.05 -18.93
C LYS A 223 -25.10 12.52 -20.29
N ASP A 224 -25.56 13.15 -21.36
CA ASP A 224 -25.29 12.69 -22.71
C ASP A 224 -23.83 12.94 -23.09
N ILE A 225 -23.26 14.09 -22.70
CA ILE A 225 -21.82 14.37 -22.81
C ILE A 225 -20.99 13.30 -22.10
N ALA A 226 -21.34 12.98 -20.84
CA ALA A 226 -20.60 11.96 -20.08
C ALA A 226 -20.64 10.59 -20.78
N LYS A 227 -21.80 10.18 -21.30
CA LYS A 227 -21.94 8.91 -22.04
C LYS A 227 -21.12 8.91 -23.33
N GLU A 228 -21.20 9.97 -24.11
CA GLU A 228 -20.48 10.09 -25.38
C GLU A 228 -18.97 10.10 -25.16
N TRP A 229 -18.50 10.82 -24.14
CA TRP A 229 -17.10 10.86 -23.75
C TRP A 229 -16.61 9.47 -23.34
N LEU A 230 -17.28 8.79 -22.41
CA LEU A 230 -16.92 7.41 -22.03
C LEU A 230 -16.99 6.42 -23.20
N LYS A 231 -17.94 6.60 -24.13
CA LYS A 231 -18.03 5.77 -25.33
C LYS A 231 -16.83 5.97 -26.26
N LYS A 232 -16.37 7.21 -26.42
CA LYS A 232 -15.17 7.55 -27.22
C LYS A 232 -13.91 6.90 -26.65
N LEU A 233 -13.81 6.83 -25.33
CA LEU A 233 -12.71 6.15 -24.62
C LEU A 233 -12.84 4.63 -24.60
N GLU A 234 -13.94 4.10 -25.13
CA GLU A 234 -14.37 2.71 -24.96
C GLU A 234 -14.48 2.27 -23.49
N GLN A 235 -14.75 3.19 -22.57
CA GLN A 235 -14.87 2.95 -21.13
C GLN A 235 -16.32 2.99 -20.64
N LEU A 236 -17.29 3.17 -21.53
CA LEU A 236 -18.71 3.10 -21.17
C LEU A 236 -19.07 1.67 -20.69
N PRO A 237 -19.63 1.50 -19.47
CA PRO A 237 -19.98 0.18 -18.95
C PRO A 237 -20.91 -0.60 -19.87
N ARG A 238 -20.66 -1.91 -20.02
CA ARG A 238 -21.49 -2.84 -20.79
C ARG A 238 -22.73 -3.32 -20.04
N GLU A 239 -22.64 -3.36 -18.71
CA GLU A 239 -23.75 -3.74 -17.83
C GLU A 239 -24.73 -2.59 -17.60
N LYS A 240 -25.87 -2.87 -16.96
CA LYS A 240 -26.84 -1.83 -16.62
C LYS A 240 -26.33 -0.93 -15.50
N TYR A 241 -26.47 0.38 -15.69
CA TYR A 241 -26.05 1.41 -14.74
C TYR A 241 -27.14 2.47 -14.56
N LYS A 242 -27.15 3.12 -13.39
CA LYS A 242 -27.90 4.34 -13.13
C LYS A 242 -26.96 5.54 -13.27
N ILE A 243 -27.51 6.66 -13.71
CA ILE A 243 -26.79 7.94 -13.76
C ILE A 243 -27.46 8.92 -12.81
N THR A 244 -26.68 9.53 -11.92
CA THR A 244 -27.09 10.68 -11.13
C THR A 244 -26.35 11.91 -11.60
N VAL A 245 -27.03 13.06 -11.61
CA VAL A 245 -26.39 14.35 -11.91
C VAL A 245 -26.73 15.32 -10.82
N GLU A 246 -25.70 15.94 -10.26
CA GLU A 246 -25.80 16.99 -9.27
C GLU A 246 -25.31 18.30 -9.89
N ASP A 247 -26.06 19.38 -9.66
CA ASP A 247 -25.67 20.73 -10.04
C ASP A 247 -24.78 21.31 -8.95
N THR A 248 -23.49 21.44 -9.24
CA THR A 248 -22.50 21.89 -8.25
C THR A 248 -22.30 23.40 -8.23
N ARG A 249 -23.01 24.16 -9.08
CA ARG A 249 -22.83 25.62 -9.22
C ARG A 249 -23.13 26.42 -7.95
N ASN A 250 -23.91 25.86 -7.02
CA ASN A 250 -24.27 26.49 -5.74
C ASN A 250 -23.77 25.68 -4.53
N SER A 251 -22.80 24.79 -4.72
CA SER A 251 -22.26 23.93 -3.67
C SER A 251 -21.19 24.66 -2.85
N ASP A 252 -21.11 24.36 -1.55
CA ASP A 252 -20.01 24.79 -0.68
C ASP A 252 -18.68 24.06 -1.01
N ILE A 253 -18.70 23.13 -1.98
CA ILE A 253 -17.50 22.48 -2.50
C ILE A 253 -16.68 23.53 -3.26
N PRO A 254 -15.35 23.64 -3.03
CA PRO A 254 -14.46 24.67 -3.62
C PRO A 254 -14.41 24.74 -5.16
N VAL A 255 -15.20 23.94 -5.88
CA VAL A 255 -15.09 23.64 -7.32
C VAL A 255 -16.48 23.66 -7.97
N ALA A 256 -17.20 24.75 -7.76
CA ALA A 256 -18.55 24.94 -8.29
C ALA A 256 -18.53 25.28 -9.80
N LEU A 257 -18.12 24.33 -10.65
CA LEU A 257 -17.84 24.58 -12.08
C LEU A 257 -18.94 24.11 -13.07
N GLY A 258 -19.96 23.38 -12.61
CA GLY A 258 -21.02 22.89 -13.49
C GLY A 258 -21.80 21.72 -12.91
N PHE A 259 -21.51 20.50 -13.40
CA PHE A 259 -22.29 19.31 -13.10
C PHE A 259 -21.39 18.13 -12.67
N ASN A 260 -21.76 17.47 -11.58
CA ASN A 260 -21.17 16.21 -11.13
C ASN A 260 -22.04 15.05 -11.64
N VAL A 261 -21.53 14.30 -12.63
CA VAL A 261 -22.20 13.15 -13.23
C VAL A 261 -21.58 11.87 -12.69
N MET A 262 -22.40 11.01 -12.08
CA MET A 262 -21.94 9.72 -11.55
C MET A 262 -22.66 8.55 -12.21
N PHE A 263 -21.89 7.53 -12.58
CA PHE A 263 -22.37 6.23 -13.02
C PHE A 263 -22.20 5.25 -11.87
N ILE A 264 -23.27 4.53 -11.53
CA ILE A 264 -23.28 3.46 -10.52
C ILE A 264 -23.99 2.22 -11.06
N PRO A 265 -23.59 1.00 -10.67
CA PRO A 265 -24.27 -0.21 -11.14
C PRO A 265 -25.76 -0.21 -10.76
N GLU A 266 -26.64 -0.60 -11.69
CA GLU A 266 -28.09 -0.61 -11.44
C GLU A 266 -28.55 -1.84 -10.64
N SER A 267 -27.92 -2.99 -10.90
CA SER A 267 -28.37 -4.31 -10.43
C SER A 267 -27.22 -5.22 -10.00
N SER A 268 -26.14 -4.62 -9.51
CA SER A 268 -24.92 -5.31 -9.07
C SER A 268 -24.91 -5.53 -7.55
N PRO A 269 -24.16 -6.53 -7.03
CA PRO A 269 -23.98 -6.72 -5.58
C PRO A 269 -23.49 -5.48 -4.81
N ASP A 270 -22.75 -4.58 -5.46
CA ASP A 270 -22.27 -3.30 -4.92
C ASP A 270 -23.16 -2.10 -5.27
N ALA A 271 -24.40 -2.33 -5.70
CA ALA A 271 -25.35 -1.24 -6.01
C ALA A 271 -25.93 -0.55 -4.76
N ASN A 272 -25.73 -1.11 -3.56
CA ASN A 272 -26.13 -0.47 -2.31
C ASN A 272 -25.14 0.64 -1.92
N GLN A 273 -25.65 1.85 -1.77
CA GLN A 273 -24.91 3.08 -1.47
C GLN A 273 -24.28 3.13 -0.06
N SER A 274 -24.48 2.11 0.77
CA SER A 274 -23.95 2.05 2.14
C SER A 274 -22.42 1.92 2.19
N VAL A 275 -21.79 1.56 1.07
CA VAL A 275 -20.32 1.47 0.95
C VAL A 275 -19.84 2.47 -0.11
N GLU A 276 -19.17 3.55 0.32
CA GLU A 276 -18.62 4.60 -0.56
C GLU A 276 -17.58 4.09 -1.58
N THR A 277 -17.15 2.83 -1.47
CA THR A 277 -16.02 2.25 -2.23
C THR A 277 -16.45 1.18 -3.25
N GLY A 278 -17.69 1.25 -3.76
CA GLY A 278 -18.17 0.40 -4.86
C GLY A 278 -17.63 0.81 -6.24
N ARG A 279 -17.99 0.06 -7.28
CA ARG A 279 -17.68 0.41 -8.68
C ARG A 279 -18.41 1.70 -9.06
N ARG A 280 -17.68 2.69 -9.57
CA ARG A 280 -18.22 3.98 -9.96
C ARG A 280 -17.36 4.68 -11.00
N ILE A 281 -18.02 5.53 -11.79
CA ILE A 281 -17.34 6.50 -12.65
C ILE A 281 -17.89 7.87 -12.29
N ARG A 282 -17.01 8.83 -12.01
CA ARG A 282 -17.38 10.21 -11.71
C ARG A 282 -16.79 11.13 -12.77
N LEU A 283 -17.59 12.07 -13.24
CA LEU A 283 -17.15 13.11 -14.17
C LEU A 283 -17.65 14.47 -13.67
N PHE A 284 -16.76 15.45 -13.66
CA PHE A 284 -17.11 16.85 -13.50
C PHE A 284 -17.10 17.52 -14.87
N ILE A 285 -18.24 18.09 -15.23
CA ILE A 285 -18.48 18.70 -16.53
C ILE A 285 -18.76 20.19 -16.33
N GLY A 286 -17.98 21.02 -17.01
CA GLY A 286 -18.14 22.47 -17.01
C GLY A 286 -19.46 22.90 -17.65
N THR A 287 -19.87 24.14 -17.39
CA THR A 287 -21.07 24.71 -18.03
C THR A 287 -20.95 24.87 -19.55
N ASP A 288 -19.74 24.80 -20.09
CA ASP A 288 -19.41 24.76 -21.52
C ASP A 288 -19.46 23.35 -22.13
N GLY A 289 -19.67 22.32 -21.31
CA GLY A 289 -19.68 20.92 -21.72
C GLY A 289 -18.30 20.24 -21.77
N GLN A 290 -17.24 20.91 -21.34
CA GLN A 290 -15.92 20.30 -21.22
C GLN A 290 -15.86 19.37 -20.00
N VAL A 291 -15.25 18.18 -20.15
CA VAL A 291 -14.90 17.33 -19.01
C VAL A 291 -13.67 17.91 -18.35
N ILE A 292 -13.81 18.38 -17.11
CA ILE A 292 -12.76 19.05 -16.33
C ILE A 292 -11.99 18.01 -15.52
N ASN A 293 -12.71 17.09 -14.89
CA ASN A 293 -12.13 16.02 -14.10
C ASN A 293 -12.95 14.73 -14.30
N ALA A 294 -12.28 13.58 -14.29
CA ALA A 294 -12.95 12.29 -14.28
C ALA A 294 -12.16 11.27 -13.46
N SER A 295 -12.87 10.45 -12.68
CA SER A 295 -12.31 9.28 -12.00
C SER A 295 -13.05 8.02 -12.44
N TYR A 296 -12.29 6.95 -12.68
CA TYR A 296 -12.81 5.70 -13.19
C TYR A 296 -12.40 4.53 -12.32
N ASN A 297 -13.40 3.78 -11.86
CA ASN A 297 -13.22 2.51 -11.18
C ASN A 297 -14.37 1.57 -11.55
N TRP A 298 -14.23 0.87 -12.68
CA TRP A 298 -15.26 -0.04 -13.19
C TRP A 298 -14.70 -1.36 -13.75
N PRO A 299 -14.13 -2.23 -12.90
CA PRO A 299 -13.80 -3.59 -13.30
C PRO A 299 -15.06 -4.40 -13.71
N GLU A 300 -14.97 -5.15 -14.81
CA GLU A 300 -16.08 -5.92 -15.38
C GLU A 300 -16.16 -7.32 -14.74
N LEU A 301 -17.37 -7.87 -14.60
CA LEU A 301 -17.56 -9.22 -14.08
C LEU A 301 -16.89 -10.28 -14.97
N LYS A 302 -16.02 -11.10 -14.37
CA LYS A 302 -15.35 -12.24 -15.01
C LYS A 302 -15.94 -13.58 -14.58
N GLY A 303 -16.27 -13.71 -13.30
CA GLY A 303 -16.80 -14.95 -12.74
C GLY A 303 -17.30 -14.80 -11.31
N THR A 304 -17.93 -15.84 -10.79
CA THR A 304 -18.48 -15.86 -9.44
C THR A 304 -18.12 -17.18 -8.76
N SER A 305 -17.85 -17.11 -7.47
CA SER A 305 -17.58 -18.27 -6.62
C SER A 305 -18.33 -18.13 -5.30
N GLU A 306 -18.75 -19.25 -4.73
CA GLU A 306 -19.33 -19.29 -3.40
C GLU A 306 -18.22 -19.52 -2.38
N ILE A 307 -18.27 -18.82 -1.25
CA ILE A 307 -17.28 -18.95 -0.17
C ILE A 307 -17.97 -19.08 1.19
N PRO A 308 -17.32 -19.73 2.17
CA PRO A 308 -17.76 -19.66 3.56
C PRO A 308 -17.60 -18.24 4.11
N LEU A 309 -18.60 -17.79 4.88
CA LEU A 309 -18.55 -16.51 5.56
C LEU A 309 -18.27 -16.68 7.05
N ALA A 310 -17.62 -15.66 7.64
CA ALA A 310 -17.51 -15.51 9.08
C ALA A 310 -18.89 -15.22 9.69
N ASP A 311 -19.12 -15.66 10.92
CA ASP A 311 -20.31 -15.23 11.67
C ASP A 311 -20.14 -13.81 12.24
N TYR A 312 -21.23 -13.22 12.75
CA TYR A 312 -21.16 -11.86 13.30
C TYR A 312 -20.34 -11.77 14.59
N ALA A 313 -20.19 -12.85 15.36
CA ALA A 313 -19.35 -12.82 16.56
C ALA A 313 -17.87 -12.72 16.17
N GLU A 314 -17.42 -13.52 15.20
CA GLU A 314 -16.08 -13.47 14.61
C GLU A 314 -15.80 -12.09 13.99
N ALA A 315 -16.77 -11.51 13.29
CA ALA A 315 -16.66 -10.16 12.72
C ALA A 315 -16.56 -9.05 13.79
N ILE A 316 -17.30 -9.15 14.89
CA ILE A 316 -17.24 -8.19 15.99
C ILE A 316 -15.93 -8.34 16.78
N GLU A 317 -15.43 -9.55 16.97
CA GLU A 317 -14.10 -9.76 17.54
C GLU A 317 -13.00 -9.16 16.66
N ALA A 318 -13.16 -9.22 15.34
CA ALA A 318 -12.27 -8.55 14.39
C ALA A 318 -12.29 -7.03 14.53
N LEU A 319 -13.48 -6.41 14.61
CA LEU A 319 -13.59 -4.97 14.89
C LEU A 319 -12.90 -4.58 16.20
N ASN A 320 -13.09 -5.36 17.27
CA ASN A 320 -12.45 -5.12 18.56
C ASN A 320 -10.91 -5.28 18.53
N ARG A 321 -10.35 -6.04 17.57
CA ARG A 321 -8.90 -6.12 17.33
C ARG A 321 -8.36 -4.96 16.48
N GLY A 322 -9.25 -4.08 16.00
CA GLY A 322 -8.92 -2.99 15.10
C GLY A 322 -9.00 -3.36 13.61
N GLU A 323 -9.59 -4.50 13.26
CA GLU A 323 -9.79 -4.88 11.85
C GLU A 323 -11.07 -4.22 11.32
N GLY A 324 -11.04 -3.59 10.15
CA GLY A 324 -12.23 -2.97 9.54
C GLY A 324 -12.19 -1.44 9.51
N ARG A 325 -13.25 -0.82 9.01
CA ARG A 325 -13.37 0.65 8.85
C ARG A 325 -14.40 1.15 9.85
N LEU A 326 -14.13 2.27 10.50
CA LEU A 326 -15.09 2.96 11.36
C LEU A 326 -15.38 4.34 10.79
N ASP A 327 -16.61 4.55 10.35
CA ASP A 327 -17.08 5.84 9.86
C ASP A 327 -17.92 6.51 10.94
N VAL A 328 -17.35 7.60 11.48
CA VAL A 328 -17.95 8.40 12.53
C VAL A 328 -17.59 9.85 12.27
N LYS A 329 -18.60 10.74 12.30
CA LYS A 329 -18.35 12.19 12.10
C LYS A 329 -17.44 12.74 13.20
N ARG A 330 -16.32 13.37 12.82
CA ARG A 330 -15.39 14.10 13.70
C ARG A 330 -14.86 13.22 14.84
N TYR A 331 -14.36 12.04 14.51
CA TYR A 331 -13.80 11.10 15.48
C TYR A 331 -12.27 11.04 15.34
N TRP A 332 -11.58 11.33 16.45
CA TRP A 332 -10.12 11.49 16.46
C TRP A 332 -9.42 10.37 17.24
N GLY A 333 -10.10 9.23 17.44
CA GLY A 333 -9.54 8.07 18.14
C GLY A 333 -9.78 8.06 19.65
N GLU A 334 -10.77 8.81 20.15
CA GLU A 334 -11.13 8.78 21.57
C GLU A 334 -11.64 7.40 22.02
N LYS A 335 -11.43 7.07 23.29
CA LYS A 335 -11.97 5.83 23.86
C LYS A 335 -13.49 5.88 23.96
N GLY A 336 -14.16 4.81 23.54
CA GLY A 336 -15.61 4.74 23.53
C GLY A 336 -16.19 3.34 23.49
N VAL A 337 -17.52 3.27 23.55
CA VAL A 337 -18.29 2.02 23.40
C VAL A 337 -19.29 2.20 22.25
N ALA A 338 -19.18 1.35 21.23
CA ALA A 338 -20.08 1.28 20.10
C ALA A 338 -21.16 0.21 20.35
N SER A 339 -22.39 0.66 20.59
CA SER A 339 -23.56 -0.20 20.67
C SER A 339 -24.10 -0.48 19.27
N ILE A 340 -23.89 -1.69 18.75
CA ILE A 340 -24.41 -2.18 17.47
C ILE A 340 -25.90 -2.42 17.62
N GLU A 341 -26.69 -1.77 16.76
CA GLU A 341 -28.16 -1.86 16.75
C GLU A 341 -28.69 -2.55 15.48
N ALA A 342 -27.93 -2.54 14.39
CA ALA A 342 -28.28 -3.23 13.15
C ALA A 342 -27.04 -3.69 12.38
N VAL A 343 -27.26 -4.65 11.47
CA VAL A 343 -26.26 -5.16 10.53
C VAL A 343 -26.87 -5.34 9.15
N GLU A 344 -26.15 -4.87 8.13
CA GLU A 344 -26.41 -5.12 6.71
C GLU A 344 -25.24 -5.92 6.12
N ILE A 345 -25.51 -6.69 5.06
CA ILE A 345 -24.46 -7.28 4.24
C ILE A 345 -24.51 -6.61 2.86
N ALA A 346 -23.37 -6.08 2.46
CA ALA A 346 -23.15 -5.50 1.15
C ALA A 346 -21.93 -6.16 0.50
N HIS A 347 -21.56 -5.68 -0.68
CA HIS A 347 -20.32 -6.06 -1.34
C HIS A 347 -19.39 -4.86 -1.47
N GLN A 348 -18.13 -5.08 -1.11
CA GLN A 348 -17.08 -4.08 -1.25
C GLN A 348 -16.10 -4.52 -2.33
N LEU A 349 -15.65 -3.56 -3.16
CA LEU A 349 -14.54 -3.81 -4.07
C LEU A 349 -13.24 -3.99 -3.26
N ALA A 350 -12.62 -5.14 -3.43
CA ALA A 350 -11.34 -5.49 -2.85
C ALA A 350 -10.42 -6.02 -3.96
N TYR A 351 -9.12 -5.94 -3.76
CA TYR A 351 -8.17 -6.47 -4.73
C TYR A 351 -7.36 -7.59 -4.12
N GLY A 352 -7.11 -8.60 -4.94
CA GLY A 352 -6.20 -9.66 -4.61
C GLY A 352 -4.76 -9.17 -4.52
N ILE A 353 -3.89 -9.98 -3.92
CA ILE A 353 -2.43 -9.71 -3.92
C ILE A 353 -1.85 -9.70 -5.35
N ASP A 354 -2.50 -10.38 -6.28
CA ASP A 354 -2.19 -10.33 -7.70
C ASP A 354 -2.83 -9.15 -8.44
N TYR A 355 -3.50 -8.24 -7.71
CA TYR A 355 -4.32 -7.12 -8.18
C TYR A 355 -5.57 -7.53 -8.96
N THR A 356 -6.00 -8.80 -8.87
CA THR A 356 -7.30 -9.18 -9.42
C THR A 356 -8.41 -8.49 -8.61
N PRO A 357 -9.32 -7.71 -9.23
CA PRO A 357 -10.41 -7.09 -8.51
C PRO A 357 -11.50 -8.11 -8.16
N TYR A 358 -12.10 -7.95 -6.97
CA TYR A 358 -13.20 -8.77 -6.46
C TYR A 358 -14.27 -7.93 -5.79
N LEU A 359 -15.54 -8.32 -5.92
CA LEU A 359 -16.58 -7.88 -4.98
C LEU A 359 -16.69 -8.90 -3.86
N VAL A 360 -16.42 -8.47 -2.62
CA VAL A 360 -16.35 -9.32 -1.43
C VAL A 360 -17.51 -9.02 -0.48
N PRO A 361 -18.25 -10.04 0.01
CA PRO A 361 -19.25 -9.87 1.05
C PRO A 361 -18.67 -9.18 2.28
N THR A 362 -19.31 -8.10 2.70
CA THR A 362 -18.86 -7.21 3.76
C THR A 362 -20.03 -6.92 4.68
N CYS A 363 -19.85 -7.08 5.99
CA CYS A 363 -20.84 -6.64 6.95
C CYS A 363 -20.70 -5.15 7.22
N ILE A 364 -21.81 -4.48 7.42
CA ILE A 364 -21.91 -3.09 7.83
C ILE A 364 -22.73 -3.07 9.11
N PHE A 365 -22.06 -2.86 10.24
CA PHE A 365 -22.69 -2.65 11.52
C PHE A 365 -23.02 -1.17 11.68
N SER A 366 -24.21 -0.87 12.21
CA SER A 366 -24.61 0.50 12.49
C SER A 366 -25.21 0.61 13.89
N GLY A 367 -25.03 1.76 14.52
CA GLY A 367 -25.62 2.03 15.83
C GLY A 367 -25.10 3.31 16.46
N LYS A 368 -24.94 3.31 17.78
CA LYS A 368 -24.54 4.48 18.56
C LYS A 368 -23.17 4.29 19.22
N LEU A 369 -22.25 5.22 18.98
CA LEU A 369 -20.95 5.31 19.63
C LEU A 369 -21.03 6.33 20.76
N THR A 370 -20.78 5.89 21.99
CA THR A 370 -20.66 6.76 23.16
C THR A 370 -19.19 7.05 23.44
N LEU A 371 -18.82 8.32 23.30
CA LEU A 371 -17.53 8.90 23.67
C LEU A 371 -17.68 9.62 25.03
N GLN A 372 -16.58 10.14 25.61
CA GLN A 372 -16.61 10.83 26.90
C GLN A 372 -17.53 12.08 26.88
N GLY A 373 -18.81 11.89 27.18
CA GLY A 373 -19.83 12.93 27.29
C GLY A 373 -20.71 13.15 26.06
N SER A 374 -20.53 12.41 24.95
CA SER A 374 -21.35 12.53 23.73
C SER A 374 -21.70 11.17 23.12
N THR A 375 -22.81 11.13 22.39
CA THR A 375 -23.23 9.95 21.63
C THR A 375 -23.50 10.36 20.19
N GLN A 376 -22.99 9.58 19.24
CA GLN A 376 -23.14 9.84 17.81
C GLN A 376 -23.39 8.55 17.02
N ASP A 377 -23.96 8.68 15.84
CA ASP A 377 -24.13 7.57 14.92
C ASP A 377 -22.78 7.08 14.40
N PHE A 378 -22.65 5.76 14.26
CA PHE A 378 -21.50 5.14 13.60
C PHE A 378 -21.95 4.10 12.58
N THR A 379 -21.11 3.90 11.58
CA THR A 379 -21.09 2.69 10.76
C THR A 379 -19.72 2.05 10.83
N ALA A 380 -19.65 0.73 10.94
CA ALA A 380 -18.40 -0.02 10.92
C ALA A 380 -18.49 -1.13 9.88
N SER A 381 -17.49 -1.26 9.01
CA SER A 381 -17.50 -2.24 7.92
C SER A 381 -16.29 -3.18 7.95
N LEU A 382 -16.52 -4.45 7.64
CA LEU A 382 -15.50 -5.49 7.63
C LEU A 382 -15.85 -6.59 6.61
N PRO A 383 -14.88 -7.08 5.80
CA PRO A 383 -15.11 -8.24 4.96
C PRO A 383 -15.47 -9.49 5.78
N LEU A 384 -16.58 -10.15 5.44
CA LEU A 384 -17.09 -11.38 6.07
C LEU A 384 -16.34 -12.63 5.59
N LEU A 385 -15.03 -12.53 5.41
CA LEU A 385 -14.19 -13.65 5.00
C LEU A 385 -13.90 -14.52 6.21
N LYS A 386 -14.18 -15.83 6.10
CA LYS A 386 -13.81 -16.78 7.14
C LYS A 386 -12.29 -16.86 7.27
N LYS A 387 -11.77 -16.81 8.50
CA LYS A 387 -10.34 -16.93 8.76
C LYS A 387 -9.82 -18.32 8.41
N PRO A 388 -8.56 -18.42 7.93
CA PRO A 388 -7.86 -19.71 7.88
C PRO A 388 -7.68 -20.24 9.31
N GLU A 389 -8.22 -21.42 9.61
CA GLU A 389 -8.05 -22.08 10.91
C GLU A 389 -6.61 -22.64 11.11
N MET A 390 -5.75 -22.51 10.09
CA MET A 390 -4.41 -23.09 10.06
C MET A 390 -3.37 -22.14 10.66
N LYS A 391 -2.66 -22.60 11.71
CA LYS A 391 -1.45 -21.94 12.21
C LYS A 391 -0.36 -21.89 11.12
N ASN A 392 0.42 -20.82 11.11
CA ASN A 392 1.48 -20.57 10.13
C ASN A 392 0.96 -20.58 8.68
N ALA A 393 -0.17 -19.89 8.44
CA ALA A 393 -0.81 -19.85 7.13
C ALA A 393 0.10 -19.28 6.03
N ALA A 394 1.02 -18.39 6.39
CA ALA A 394 2.04 -17.84 5.50
C ALA A 394 3.21 -18.79 5.17
N ASN A 395 3.24 -20.00 5.74
CA ASN A 395 4.31 -20.98 5.57
C ASN A 395 5.71 -20.39 5.86
N PHE A 396 5.89 -19.75 7.02
CA PHE A 396 7.15 -19.11 7.39
C PHE A 396 8.30 -20.10 7.60
N ILE A 397 9.44 -19.78 7.01
CA ILE A 397 10.73 -20.45 7.17
C ILE A 397 11.74 -19.41 7.64
N ILE A 398 12.28 -19.59 8.85
CA ILE A 398 13.27 -18.68 9.44
C ILE A 398 14.68 -19.10 9.01
N LYS A 399 15.31 -18.33 8.11
CA LYS A 399 16.68 -18.56 7.61
C LYS A 399 17.72 -17.59 8.20
N THR A 400 17.43 -17.05 9.37
CA THR A 400 18.33 -16.14 10.08
C THR A 400 18.38 -16.45 11.57
N ARG A 401 19.36 -15.90 12.27
CA ARG A 401 19.46 -16.05 13.73
C ARG A 401 18.50 -15.10 14.41
N LEU A 402 17.92 -15.54 15.53
CA LEU A 402 17.15 -14.65 16.38
C LEU A 402 18.06 -13.55 16.95
N PRO A 403 17.60 -12.29 17.05
CA PRO A 403 18.37 -11.21 17.63
C PRO A 403 18.68 -11.48 19.12
N LYS A 404 19.65 -10.76 19.66
CA LYS A 404 19.97 -10.83 21.10
C LYS A 404 18.76 -10.36 21.90
N TYR A 405 18.36 -11.14 22.91
CA TYR A 405 17.21 -10.79 23.74
C TYR A 405 17.51 -9.55 24.59
N ARG A 406 16.70 -8.51 24.38
CA ARG A 406 16.63 -7.30 25.21
C ARG A 406 15.39 -7.40 26.11
N LYS A 407 15.58 -7.27 27.43
CA LYS A 407 14.48 -7.43 28.41
C LYS A 407 13.57 -6.22 28.51
N GLU A 408 14.12 -5.03 28.29
CA GLU A 408 13.42 -3.76 28.41
C GLU A 408 13.95 -2.77 27.37
N ALA A 409 13.10 -1.87 26.91
CA ALA A 409 13.46 -0.74 26.05
C ALA A 409 12.67 0.50 26.47
N ASN A 410 13.25 1.68 26.23
CA ASN A 410 12.56 2.94 26.44
C ASN A 410 11.46 3.13 25.38
N LEU A 411 10.37 3.78 25.75
CA LEU A 411 9.44 4.33 24.78
C LEU A 411 10.00 5.64 24.20
N ILE A 412 9.57 5.95 22.99
CA ILE A 412 9.90 7.19 22.30
C ILE A 412 8.63 7.91 21.87
N ALA A 413 8.74 9.23 21.72
CA ALA A 413 7.70 10.09 21.21
C ALA A 413 8.30 11.07 20.19
N GLU A 414 7.44 11.74 19.42
CA GLU A 414 7.87 12.86 18.58
C GLU A 414 8.50 13.96 19.45
N ARG A 415 9.59 14.54 18.97
CA ARG A 415 10.34 15.55 19.70
C ARG A 415 9.54 16.84 19.88
N GLN A 416 9.71 17.52 21.02
CA GLN A 416 9.08 18.81 21.28
C GLN A 416 9.68 19.95 20.44
N HIS A 417 8.81 20.86 19.95
CA HIS A 417 9.19 22.08 19.20
C HIS A 417 10.33 22.88 19.85
N SER A 418 10.21 23.11 21.16
CA SER A 418 11.16 23.95 21.91
C SER A 418 12.59 23.39 21.88
N LEU A 419 12.76 22.08 21.71
CA LEU A 419 14.09 21.48 21.63
C LEU A 419 14.75 21.74 20.28
N THR A 420 14.02 21.60 19.17
CA THR A 420 14.55 21.82 17.82
C THR A 420 14.86 23.31 17.57
N GLN A 421 14.05 24.21 18.13
CA GLN A 421 14.28 25.65 18.00
C GLN A 421 15.62 26.11 18.61
N VAL A 422 15.99 25.54 19.77
CA VAL A 422 17.26 25.86 20.45
C VAL A 422 18.48 25.35 19.66
N GLU A 423 18.29 24.39 18.76
CA GLU A 423 19.35 23.81 17.93
C GLU A 423 19.74 24.67 16.72
N LEU A 424 18.84 25.55 16.26
CA LEU A 424 19.01 26.33 15.02
C LEU A 424 20.27 27.19 15.02
N GLU A 425 20.64 27.78 16.15
CA GLU A 425 21.85 28.60 16.28
C GLU A 425 23.14 27.78 16.10
N SER A 426 23.16 26.58 16.70
CA SER A 426 24.31 25.68 16.57
C SER A 426 24.42 25.14 15.14
N LEU A 427 23.29 24.87 14.48
CA LEU A 427 23.22 24.45 13.09
C LEU A 427 23.65 25.55 12.14
N ALA A 428 23.18 26.79 12.32
CA ALA A 428 23.58 27.94 11.52
C ALA A 428 25.09 28.17 11.59
N SER A 429 25.67 28.04 12.79
CA SER A 429 27.12 28.10 12.99
C SER A 429 27.86 26.97 12.27
N PHE A 430 27.33 25.75 12.31
CA PHE A 430 27.90 24.58 11.63
C PHE A 430 27.89 24.74 10.10
N PHE A 431 26.77 25.20 9.53
CA PHE A 431 26.63 25.45 8.10
C PHE A 431 27.31 26.74 7.63
N GLY A 432 27.86 27.54 8.55
CA GLY A 432 28.55 28.79 8.25
C GLY A 432 27.63 29.89 7.71
N ILE A 433 26.37 29.91 8.15
CA ILE A 433 25.38 30.90 7.72
C ILE A 433 25.72 32.25 8.36
N GLU A 434 26.04 33.23 7.52
CA GLU A 434 26.11 34.63 7.94
C GLU A 434 24.70 35.23 7.88
N LYS A 435 24.12 35.56 9.03
CA LYS A 435 22.70 35.94 9.12
C LYS A 435 22.41 37.27 8.42
N LYS A 436 21.46 37.26 7.49
CA LYS A 436 20.83 38.43 6.88
C LYS A 436 19.55 38.82 7.62
N SER A 437 18.72 37.84 7.95
CA SER A 437 17.49 38.00 8.72
C SER A 437 17.27 36.76 9.62
N GLU A 438 16.53 36.94 10.70
CA GLU A 438 16.20 35.88 11.65
C GLU A 438 14.79 36.10 12.20
N GLU A 439 13.96 35.07 12.08
CA GLU A 439 12.64 34.95 12.67
C GLU A 439 12.61 33.74 13.61
N GLU A 440 11.52 33.57 14.36
CA GLU A 440 11.40 32.57 15.42
C GLU A 440 11.77 31.13 14.98
N ASN A 441 11.53 30.80 13.70
CA ASN A 441 11.69 29.46 13.13
C ASN A 441 12.50 29.46 11.81
N PHE A 442 13.18 30.56 11.48
CA PHE A 442 13.85 30.72 10.19
C PHE A 442 15.09 31.62 10.29
N ILE A 443 16.18 31.19 9.68
CA ILE A 443 17.41 31.96 9.52
C ILE A 443 17.74 32.06 8.02
N GLU A 444 17.85 33.28 7.51
CA GLU A 444 18.28 33.56 6.13
C GLU A 444 19.76 33.99 6.13
N GLY A 445 20.55 33.40 5.24
CA GLY A 445 21.94 33.73 4.99
C GLY A 445 22.15 34.87 3.99
N THR A 446 23.29 35.54 4.06
CA THR A 446 23.67 36.61 3.12
C THR A 446 23.88 36.12 1.68
N LYS A 447 24.09 34.81 1.45
CA LYS A 447 24.26 34.22 0.10
C LYS A 447 23.03 33.43 -0.35
N GLY A 448 21.89 33.64 0.32
CA GLY A 448 20.64 32.93 0.04
C GLY A 448 20.61 31.51 0.61
N GLU A 449 21.48 31.18 1.57
CA GLU A 449 21.30 29.99 2.40
C GLU A 449 20.06 30.15 3.29
N GLU A 450 19.42 29.04 3.60
CA GLU A 450 18.22 29.03 4.42
C GLU A 450 18.33 27.91 5.46
N LEU A 451 17.94 28.20 6.70
CA LEU A 451 17.76 27.20 7.73
C LEU A 451 16.39 27.40 8.37
N HIS A 452 15.52 26.40 8.21
CA HIS A 452 14.15 26.44 8.70
C HIS A 452 13.91 25.32 9.70
N TYR A 453 13.11 25.61 10.70
CA TYR A 453 12.37 24.58 11.41
C TYR A 453 11.20 24.07 10.55
N THR A 454 10.94 22.77 10.60
CA THR A 454 9.84 22.13 9.86
C THR A 454 8.69 21.80 10.80
N SER A 455 7.65 22.65 10.79
CA SER A 455 6.51 22.59 11.71
C SER A 455 5.70 21.30 11.64
N TYR A 456 5.70 20.63 10.50
CA TYR A 456 4.98 19.39 10.28
C TYR A 456 5.73 18.13 10.76
N ASP A 457 7.03 18.16 11.09
CA ASP A 457 7.72 16.94 11.55
C ASP A 457 8.64 17.17 12.74
N TYR A 458 8.60 18.38 13.32
CA TYR A 458 9.45 18.81 14.44
C TYR A 458 10.95 18.75 14.12
N GLY A 459 11.29 18.67 12.83
CA GLY A 459 12.63 18.62 12.29
C GLY A 459 13.22 19.99 11.94
N TRP A 460 14.23 19.95 11.08
CA TRP A 460 14.84 21.15 10.51
C TRP A 460 15.40 20.86 9.11
N LEU A 461 15.45 21.91 8.30
CA LEU A 461 15.90 21.87 6.91
C LEU A 461 16.90 23.00 6.64
N TYR A 462 18.12 22.61 6.30
CA TYR A 462 19.11 23.49 5.69
C TYR A 462 19.03 23.40 4.16
N ARG A 463 19.04 24.56 3.50
CA ARG A 463 19.26 24.70 2.04
C ARG A 463 20.44 25.62 1.79
N GLY A 464 21.38 25.14 0.99
CA GLY A 464 22.50 25.92 0.48
C GLY A 464 22.11 26.76 -0.73
N SER A 465 23.08 27.50 -1.25
CA SER A 465 22.90 28.29 -2.48
C SER A 465 22.76 27.38 -3.70
N LYS A 466 21.90 27.77 -4.65
CA LYS A 466 21.78 27.04 -5.92
C LYS A 466 23.11 27.05 -6.67
N HIS A 467 23.48 25.88 -7.20
CA HIS A 467 24.70 25.69 -7.96
C HIS A 467 24.42 24.84 -9.21
N SER A 468 25.24 25.00 -10.25
CA SER A 468 25.21 24.17 -11.45
C SER A 468 26.59 23.61 -11.74
N THR A 469 26.63 22.33 -12.09
CA THR A 469 27.88 21.60 -12.29
C THR A 469 27.74 20.57 -13.41
N THR A 470 28.84 20.30 -14.10
CA THR A 470 28.94 19.24 -15.11
C THR A 470 29.82 18.08 -14.65
N LYS A 471 30.40 18.19 -13.45
CA LYS A 471 31.24 17.16 -12.86
C LYS A 471 30.37 16.15 -12.14
N GLN A 472 30.64 14.87 -12.37
CA GLN A 472 29.89 13.76 -11.79
C GLN A 472 30.80 12.94 -10.87
N LEU A 473 30.40 12.81 -9.61
CA LEU A 473 31.01 11.91 -8.64
C LEU A 473 30.39 10.52 -8.72
N SER A 474 31.17 9.50 -8.33
CA SER A 474 30.62 8.18 -8.08
C SER A 474 29.76 8.17 -6.82
N GLU A 475 28.80 7.26 -6.76
CA GLU A 475 27.92 7.07 -5.60
C GLU A 475 28.71 6.82 -4.32
N GLU A 476 29.80 6.03 -4.37
CA GLU A 476 30.61 5.76 -3.18
C GLU A 476 31.25 7.03 -2.62
N LYS A 477 31.67 7.95 -3.51
CA LYS A 477 32.28 9.20 -3.08
C LYS A 477 31.25 10.15 -2.47
N ALA A 478 30.04 10.20 -3.03
CA ALA A 478 28.94 10.98 -2.47
C ALA A 478 28.47 10.44 -1.11
N ILE A 479 28.36 9.12 -0.96
CA ILE A 479 28.08 8.48 0.34
C ILE A 479 29.15 8.86 1.36
N GLN A 480 30.44 8.85 0.99
CA GLN A 480 31.52 9.25 1.90
C GLN A 480 31.39 10.73 2.32
N ILE A 481 31.11 11.64 1.38
CA ILE A 481 30.92 13.06 1.69
C ILE A 481 29.72 13.25 2.62
N ALA A 482 28.59 12.62 2.31
CA ALA A 482 27.39 12.68 3.14
C ALA A 482 27.62 12.09 4.54
N GLN A 483 28.37 10.99 4.64
CA GLN A 483 28.80 10.43 5.92
C GLN A 483 29.63 11.44 6.70
N ASP A 484 30.64 12.04 6.07
CA ASP A 484 31.51 13.01 6.74
C ASP A 484 30.71 14.22 7.24
N ILE A 485 29.76 14.73 6.45
CA ILE A 485 28.85 15.80 6.88
C ILE A 485 27.99 15.34 8.08
N ALA A 486 27.31 14.19 7.95
CA ALA A 486 26.37 13.70 8.95
C ALA A 486 27.02 13.47 10.32
N HIS A 487 28.26 12.97 10.36
CA HIS A 487 29.01 12.73 11.61
C HIS A 487 29.47 14.01 12.31
N ASN A 488 29.56 15.14 11.59
CA ASN A 488 30.03 16.41 12.14
C ASN A 488 28.89 17.37 12.54
N ILE A 489 27.63 17.05 12.22
CA ILE A 489 26.47 17.83 12.65
C ILE A 489 26.44 17.86 14.19
N PRO A 490 26.35 19.06 14.82
CA PRO A 490 26.50 19.19 16.27
C PRO A 490 25.31 18.63 17.07
N VAL A 491 24.14 18.53 16.42
CA VAL A 491 22.87 18.19 17.04
C VAL A 491 22.17 17.13 16.20
N VAL A 492 22.45 15.87 16.55
CA VAL A 492 21.84 14.70 15.91
C VAL A 492 20.94 14.00 16.95
N PRO A 493 19.62 13.88 16.69
CA PRO A 493 18.63 13.36 17.65
C PRO A 493 18.88 11.92 18.13
N GLY A 494 19.66 11.14 17.38
CA GLY A 494 20.01 9.76 17.70
C GLY A 494 21.33 9.35 17.05
N SER A 495 21.70 8.07 17.17
CA SER A 495 22.83 7.55 16.41
C SER A 495 22.45 7.32 14.94
N LEU A 496 23.39 7.51 14.02
CA LEU A 496 23.14 7.30 12.60
C LEU A 496 23.32 5.83 12.22
N GLY A 497 22.34 5.26 11.51
CA GLY A 497 22.45 3.93 10.92
C GLY A 497 23.19 3.92 9.58
N LYS A 498 23.10 2.79 8.87
CA LYS A 498 23.77 2.62 7.57
C LYS A 498 23.13 3.53 6.51
N PRO A 499 23.91 4.24 5.69
CA PRO A 499 23.36 5.06 4.61
C PRO A 499 22.64 4.24 3.55
N TRP A 500 21.66 4.86 2.91
CA TRP A 500 21.05 4.38 1.66
C TRP A 500 20.85 5.54 0.68
N ILE A 501 20.79 5.23 -0.62
CA ILE A 501 20.50 6.21 -1.66
C ILE A 501 18.98 6.32 -1.81
N LEU A 502 18.45 7.55 -1.76
CA LEU A 502 17.07 7.83 -2.08
C LEU A 502 16.98 8.09 -3.61
N PRO A 503 16.11 7.38 -4.35
CA PRO A 503 15.79 7.73 -5.71
C PRO A 503 14.98 9.03 -5.67
N THR A 504 15.64 10.14 -5.98
CA THR A 504 14.98 11.40 -6.30
C THR A 504 14.83 11.41 -7.82
N GLY A 505 13.60 11.50 -8.34
CA GLY A 505 13.30 11.42 -9.79
C GLY A 505 13.88 12.56 -10.66
N GLY A 506 14.92 13.26 -10.19
CA GLY A 506 15.69 14.25 -10.92
C GLY A 506 17.17 13.88 -10.94
N GLU A 507 17.80 13.94 -12.12
CA GLU A 507 19.20 13.54 -12.33
C GLU A 507 20.21 14.50 -11.67
N GLU A 508 19.80 15.69 -11.24
CA GLU A 508 20.71 16.76 -10.79
C GLU A 508 21.32 16.54 -9.40
N LEU A 509 20.67 15.74 -8.55
CA LEU A 509 21.04 15.56 -7.15
C LEU A 509 21.27 14.08 -6.82
N GLN A 510 22.26 13.84 -5.97
CA GLN A 510 22.43 12.57 -5.28
C GLN A 510 21.97 12.74 -3.84
N THR A 511 20.92 12.01 -3.45
CA THR A 511 20.31 12.12 -2.13
C THR A 511 20.58 10.86 -1.31
N ILE A 512 21.18 11.05 -0.13
CA ILE A 512 21.61 9.99 0.77
C ILE A 512 20.87 10.12 2.10
N GLY A 513 20.23 9.04 2.54
CA GLY A 513 19.51 8.97 3.81
C GLY A 513 20.30 8.20 4.88
N PHE A 514 20.12 8.59 6.14
CA PHE A 514 20.68 7.94 7.33
C PHE A 514 19.57 7.77 8.38
N PRO A 515 19.28 6.54 8.83
CA PRO A 515 18.16 6.35 9.75
C PRO A 515 18.61 6.73 11.15
N PHE A 516 17.76 7.44 11.90
CA PHE A 516 18.03 7.66 13.31
C PHE A 516 17.78 6.38 14.10
N ILE A 517 18.74 6.03 14.95
CA ILE A 517 18.75 4.83 15.77
C ILE A 517 18.75 5.24 17.24
N TYR A 518 17.69 4.86 17.95
CA TYR A 518 17.46 5.16 19.35
C TYR A 518 17.73 3.90 20.18
N GLU A 519 18.79 3.92 20.99
CA GLU A 519 19.25 2.76 21.78
C GLU A 519 19.47 1.48 20.95
N GLY A 520 19.95 1.62 19.71
CA GLY A 520 20.13 0.49 18.79
C GLY A 520 18.86 0.01 18.09
N ILE A 521 17.74 0.73 18.21
CA ILE A 521 16.43 0.40 17.62
C ILE A 521 16.04 1.51 16.61
N PRO A 522 15.80 1.18 15.33
CA PRO A 522 15.34 2.15 14.33
C PRO A 522 13.84 2.45 14.44
N VAL A 523 13.41 3.58 13.88
CA VAL A 523 11.99 3.90 13.65
C VAL A 523 11.64 3.65 12.19
N VAL A 524 10.78 2.66 11.95
CA VAL A 524 10.49 2.16 10.61
C VAL A 524 9.06 2.43 10.19
N THR A 525 8.85 2.52 8.89
CA THR A 525 7.55 2.44 8.22
C THR A 525 7.60 1.30 7.21
N PRO A 526 6.50 0.61 6.92
CA PRO A 526 6.47 -0.34 5.81
C PRO A 526 6.62 0.32 4.44
N SER A 527 6.31 1.60 4.30
CA SER A 527 6.44 2.34 3.05
C SER A 527 7.90 2.65 2.75
N TYR A 528 8.27 2.71 1.48
CA TYR A 528 9.57 3.27 1.07
C TYR A 528 9.73 4.70 1.64
N PRO A 529 10.90 5.09 2.21
CA PRO A 529 12.22 4.45 2.21
C PRO A 529 12.44 3.37 3.29
N GLY A 530 11.41 3.00 4.05
CA GLY A 530 11.48 2.01 5.11
C GLY A 530 11.78 2.59 6.50
N TYR A 531 11.90 3.92 6.60
CA TYR A 531 12.21 4.67 7.82
C TYR A 531 11.31 5.90 7.96
N VAL A 532 10.86 6.16 9.18
CA VAL A 532 10.07 7.35 9.55
C VAL A 532 11.01 8.47 10.01
N SER A 533 11.97 8.12 10.86
CA SER A 533 12.92 9.05 11.49
C SER A 533 14.29 8.91 10.84
N TYR A 534 14.75 9.94 10.11
CA TYR A 534 16.01 9.90 9.37
C TYR A 534 16.55 11.28 9.00
N LEU A 535 17.86 11.34 8.76
CA LEU A 535 18.56 12.48 8.17
C LEU A 535 18.71 12.26 6.67
N VAL A 536 18.44 13.27 5.86
CA VAL A 536 18.65 13.28 4.41
C VAL A 536 19.69 14.32 4.05
N ILE A 537 20.65 13.95 3.22
CA ILE A 537 21.66 14.85 2.67
C ILE A 537 21.56 14.78 1.16
N SER A 538 21.28 15.92 0.53
CA SER A 538 21.28 16.06 -0.92
C SER A 538 22.53 16.79 -1.37
N LEU A 539 23.25 16.19 -2.30
CA LEU A 539 24.45 16.74 -2.91
C LEU A 539 24.20 16.98 -4.39
N TYR A 540 24.75 18.06 -4.93
CA TYR A 540 24.93 18.17 -6.37
C TYR A 540 25.86 17.08 -6.90
N GLN A 541 25.80 16.81 -8.20
CA GLN A 541 26.62 15.76 -8.82
C GLN A 541 28.13 15.88 -8.57
N ASP A 542 28.64 17.06 -8.23
CA ASP A 542 30.05 17.27 -7.92
C ASP A 542 30.41 17.13 -6.42
N GLY A 543 29.43 16.81 -5.58
CA GLY A 543 29.54 16.63 -4.14
C GLY A 543 29.28 17.90 -3.32
N THR A 544 28.94 19.02 -3.95
CA THR A 544 28.57 20.25 -3.23
C THR A 544 27.27 20.02 -2.47
N LEU A 545 27.22 20.42 -1.20
CA LEU A 545 26.04 20.28 -0.36
C LEU A 545 24.91 21.19 -0.88
N TRP A 546 23.76 20.59 -1.19
CA TRP A 546 22.54 21.32 -1.50
C TRP A 546 21.63 21.46 -0.29
N SER A 547 21.34 20.35 0.41
CA SER A 547 20.42 20.40 1.55
C SER A 547 20.74 19.33 2.58
N VAL A 548 20.39 19.63 3.84
CA VAL A 548 20.34 18.66 4.93
C VAL A 548 18.98 18.77 5.60
N ASP A 549 18.27 17.65 5.71
CA ASP A 549 16.91 17.58 6.23
C ASP A 549 16.83 16.53 7.35
N SER A 550 16.48 16.96 8.55
CA SER A 550 16.28 16.08 9.70
C SER A 550 14.80 15.78 9.87
N LYS A 551 14.34 14.62 9.38
CA LYS A 551 12.93 14.25 9.37
C LYS A 551 12.51 13.48 10.61
N MET A 552 11.41 13.92 11.20
CA MET A 552 10.73 13.28 12.34
C MET A 552 11.70 12.84 13.45
N PRO A 553 12.48 13.75 14.06
CA PRO A 553 13.31 13.41 15.20
C PRO A 553 12.44 12.96 16.40
N MET A 554 12.94 11.99 17.16
CA MET A 554 12.25 11.44 18.33
C MET A 554 12.99 11.78 19.62
N GLU A 555 12.27 11.70 20.73
CA GLU A 555 12.83 11.82 22.07
C GLU A 555 12.42 10.61 22.94
N ALA A 556 13.28 10.25 23.90
CA ALA A 556 12.93 9.22 24.88
C ALA A 556 11.93 9.78 25.89
N THR A 557 10.85 9.05 26.15
CA THR A 557 9.83 9.50 27.13
C THR A 557 10.27 9.26 28.58
N GLY A 558 11.33 8.47 28.78
CA GLY A 558 11.79 8.00 30.08
C GLY A 558 11.01 6.80 30.63
N GLU A 559 9.90 6.41 29.98
CA GLU A 559 9.15 5.20 30.31
C GLU A 559 9.80 3.96 29.70
N LYS A 560 9.85 2.86 30.46
CA LYS A 560 10.38 1.57 30.01
C LYS A 560 9.30 0.52 29.97
N ILE A 561 9.29 -0.28 28.89
CA ILE A 561 8.42 -1.44 28.78
C ILE A 561 9.21 -2.75 28.86
N LYS A 562 8.56 -3.80 29.37
CA LYS A 562 9.10 -5.16 29.34
C LYS A 562 8.83 -5.79 27.99
N LEU A 563 9.85 -6.44 27.45
CA LEU A 563 9.80 -7.08 26.13
C LEU A 563 9.68 -8.60 26.24
N ILE A 564 8.88 -9.17 25.34
CA ILE A 564 8.92 -10.60 25.06
C ILE A 564 10.25 -10.97 24.39
N SER A 565 10.64 -12.24 24.53
CA SER A 565 11.82 -12.76 23.86
C SER A 565 11.62 -12.93 22.35
N PRO A 566 12.68 -12.90 21.54
CA PRO A 566 12.59 -13.20 20.10
C PRO A 566 12.03 -14.61 19.80
N LYS A 567 12.12 -15.54 20.77
CA LYS A 567 11.52 -16.87 20.66
C LYS A 567 10.00 -16.82 20.82
N GLU A 568 9.50 -16.04 21.78
CA GLU A 568 8.07 -15.78 21.95
C GLU A 568 7.51 -15.05 20.71
N ALA A 569 8.21 -14.02 20.22
CA ALA A 569 7.81 -13.32 18.99
C ALA A 569 7.75 -14.25 17.76
N LYS A 570 8.70 -15.17 17.63
CA LYS A 570 8.66 -16.20 16.58
C LYS A 570 7.45 -17.12 16.75
N GLN A 571 7.10 -17.51 17.97
CA GLN A 571 5.94 -18.35 18.22
C GLN A 571 4.65 -17.62 17.81
N MET A 572 4.50 -16.36 18.20
CA MET A 572 3.37 -15.51 17.81
C MET A 572 3.25 -15.37 16.28
N LEU A 573 4.38 -15.15 15.58
CA LEU A 573 4.42 -15.15 14.12
C LEU A 573 3.85 -16.46 13.52
N LEU A 574 4.26 -17.61 14.06
CA LEU A 574 3.78 -18.93 13.61
C LEU A 574 2.34 -19.23 14.05
N GLU A 575 1.80 -18.46 15.00
CA GLU A 575 0.42 -18.53 15.47
C GLU A 575 -0.47 -17.50 14.77
N ASN A 576 0.04 -16.86 13.72
CA ASN A 576 -0.66 -15.84 12.93
C ASN A 576 -0.93 -14.52 13.68
N ASP A 577 -0.28 -14.29 14.82
CA ASP A 577 -0.37 -13.06 15.60
C ASP A 577 0.70 -12.05 15.15
N TYR A 578 0.40 -11.41 14.02
CA TYR A 578 1.22 -10.36 13.43
C TYR A 578 0.39 -9.45 12.52
N ILE A 579 0.91 -8.27 12.23
CA ILE A 579 0.51 -7.45 11.08
C ILE A 579 1.62 -7.53 10.03
N MET A 580 1.31 -7.48 8.75
CA MET A 580 2.31 -7.64 7.70
C MET A 580 2.08 -6.66 6.56
N THR A 581 3.16 -6.19 5.96
CA THR A 581 3.13 -5.51 4.67
C THR A 581 3.85 -6.33 3.62
N ILE A 582 3.37 -6.22 2.38
CA ILE A 582 3.97 -6.84 1.21
C ILE A 582 4.34 -5.71 0.28
N ASP A 583 5.58 -5.72 -0.19
CA ASP A 583 6.08 -4.69 -1.07
C ASP A 583 5.22 -4.59 -2.34
N ASN A 584 5.03 -3.36 -2.83
CA ASN A 584 4.11 -2.99 -3.89
C ASN A 584 2.60 -3.16 -3.58
N LEU A 585 2.19 -3.66 -2.43
CA LEU A 585 0.78 -3.68 -2.02
C LEU A 585 0.50 -2.56 -1.00
N PHE A 586 -0.66 -1.92 -1.13
CA PHE A 586 -1.09 -0.90 -0.16
C PHE A 586 -1.67 -1.55 1.10
N GLY A 587 -1.26 -1.05 2.26
CA GLY A 587 -1.87 -1.35 3.56
C GLY A 587 -1.25 -2.54 4.32
N TYR A 588 -1.86 -2.85 5.46
CA TYR A 588 -1.46 -3.93 6.34
C TYR A 588 -2.39 -5.14 6.18
N SER A 589 -1.81 -6.34 6.23
CA SER A 589 -2.51 -7.62 6.33
C SER A 589 -2.39 -8.15 7.75
N TYR A 590 -3.50 -8.61 8.33
CA TYR A 590 -3.46 -9.33 9.60
C TYR A 590 -3.08 -10.79 9.34
N GLY A 591 -2.23 -11.35 10.20
CA GLY A 591 -1.63 -12.66 9.98
C GLY A 591 -2.63 -13.80 9.93
N ASP A 592 -3.76 -13.65 10.61
CA ASP A 592 -4.89 -14.57 10.61
C ASP A 592 -5.84 -14.39 9.42
N ARG A 593 -5.49 -13.51 8.48
CA ARG A 593 -6.14 -13.36 7.17
C ARG A 593 -5.17 -13.55 6.00
N PHE A 594 -3.90 -13.79 6.29
CA PHE A 594 -2.87 -13.92 5.27
C PHE A 594 -2.43 -15.39 5.12
N ALA A 595 -2.36 -15.86 3.88
CA ALA A 595 -1.66 -17.09 3.56
C ALA A 595 -0.78 -16.91 2.32
N ALA A 596 0.26 -17.74 2.24
CA ALA A 596 1.22 -17.74 1.15
C ALA A 596 1.71 -19.15 0.88
N ASP A 597 2.17 -19.38 -0.36
CA ASP A 597 2.80 -20.65 -0.72
C ASP A 597 4.04 -20.89 0.14
N LYS A 598 4.80 -19.82 0.42
CA LYS A 598 6.02 -19.85 1.21
C LYS A 598 6.47 -18.45 1.61
N SER A 599 6.88 -18.27 2.87
CA SER A 599 7.51 -17.02 3.33
C SER A 599 8.88 -17.30 3.95
N THR A 600 9.94 -16.76 3.38
CA THR A 600 11.33 -16.96 3.86
C THR A 600 11.81 -15.71 4.59
N VAL A 601 11.97 -15.80 5.91
CA VAL A 601 12.51 -14.71 6.74
C VAL A 601 14.04 -14.73 6.69
N THR A 602 14.63 -13.60 6.32
CA THR A 602 16.09 -13.40 6.21
C THR A 602 16.62 -12.39 7.24
N LYS A 603 15.77 -11.54 7.81
CA LYS A 603 16.14 -10.57 8.84
C LYS A 603 15.08 -10.51 9.95
N ILE A 604 15.53 -10.40 11.19
CA ILE A 604 14.69 -10.20 12.37
C ILE A 604 15.31 -9.08 13.22
N GLU A 605 14.54 -8.05 13.50
CA GLU A 605 15.00 -6.88 14.25
C GLU A 605 13.90 -6.33 15.16
N LEU A 606 14.30 -5.73 16.29
CA LEU A 606 13.41 -4.94 17.13
C LEU A 606 13.34 -3.53 16.52
N VAL A 607 12.13 -2.98 16.36
CA VAL A 607 11.88 -1.68 15.72
C VAL A 607 10.83 -0.89 16.48
N TYR A 608 10.88 0.44 16.34
CA TYR A 608 9.75 1.31 16.63
C TYR A 608 8.91 1.49 15.37
N ILE A 609 7.60 1.51 15.52
CA ILE A 609 6.62 1.85 14.49
C ILE A 609 5.61 2.83 15.10
N PRO A 610 5.03 3.78 14.34
CA PRO A 610 3.93 4.59 14.84
C PRO A 610 2.86 3.71 15.48
N CYS A 611 2.31 4.10 16.64
CA CYS A 611 1.23 3.34 17.27
C CYS A 611 0.04 3.11 16.33
N HIS A 612 -0.18 4.05 15.42
CA HIS A 612 -1.15 4.01 14.33
C HIS A 612 -0.37 3.86 13.01
N PRO A 613 -0.02 2.64 12.59
CA PRO A 613 0.94 2.42 11.49
C PRO A 613 0.44 2.92 10.13
N GLU A 614 -0.86 3.17 10.00
CA GLU A 614 -1.51 3.80 8.85
C GLU A 614 -1.35 5.32 8.80
N LEU A 615 -1.06 5.95 9.93
CA LEU A 615 -0.71 7.36 9.98
C LEU A 615 0.78 7.50 9.68
N ALA A 616 1.13 8.50 8.87
CA ALA A 616 2.54 8.87 8.67
C ALA A 616 3.21 9.32 9.99
N ARG A 617 2.42 9.66 11.01
CA ARG A 617 2.82 10.28 12.27
C ARG A 617 1.96 9.79 13.43
N SER A 618 2.54 9.71 14.61
CA SER A 618 1.83 9.38 15.85
C SER A 618 2.56 10.04 17.00
N LYS A 619 1.82 10.55 17.98
CA LYS A 619 2.42 11.09 19.20
C LYS A 619 3.28 10.04 19.92
N ASP A 620 2.81 8.79 19.90
CA ASP A 620 3.45 7.66 20.57
C ASP A 620 3.88 6.59 19.55
N TYR A 621 4.96 5.88 19.88
CA TYR A 621 5.49 4.78 19.07
C TYR A 621 5.48 3.47 19.86
N THR A 622 5.20 2.37 19.16
CA THR A 622 5.18 1.04 19.76
C THR A 622 6.37 0.21 19.30
N LEU A 623 6.75 -0.76 20.14
CA LEU A 623 7.86 -1.66 19.88
C LEU A 623 7.36 -2.97 19.28
N MET A 624 7.95 -3.36 18.16
CA MET A 624 7.62 -4.58 17.43
C MET A 624 8.88 -5.34 17.02
N TYR A 625 8.77 -6.66 16.91
CA TYR A 625 9.74 -7.47 16.18
C TYR A 625 9.33 -7.50 14.70
N ARG A 626 10.19 -6.97 13.83
CA ARG A 626 10.05 -7.04 12.37
C ARG A 626 10.75 -8.27 11.83
N PHE A 627 10.01 -9.16 11.18
CA PHE A 627 10.48 -10.30 10.40
C PHE A 627 10.36 -9.94 8.92
N SER A 628 11.47 -9.83 8.21
CA SER A 628 11.47 -9.47 6.79
C SER A 628 12.20 -10.48 5.92
N GLY A 629 11.80 -10.52 4.65
CA GLY A 629 12.36 -11.41 3.64
C GLY A 629 11.47 -11.48 2.40
N LYS A 630 11.42 -12.65 1.76
CA LYS A 630 10.68 -12.89 0.52
C LYS A 630 9.50 -13.82 0.75
N THR A 631 8.34 -13.51 0.18
CA THR A 631 7.14 -14.36 0.18
C THR A 631 6.77 -14.73 -1.25
N ILE A 632 6.21 -15.93 -1.44
CA ILE A 632 5.72 -16.44 -2.72
C ILE A 632 4.21 -16.60 -2.61
N ILE A 633 3.48 -15.92 -3.48
CA ILE A 633 2.01 -15.91 -3.50
C ILE A 633 1.58 -16.11 -4.95
N SER A 634 0.86 -17.19 -5.22
CA SER A 634 0.41 -17.55 -6.57
C SER A 634 1.57 -17.56 -7.58
N GLY A 635 2.73 -18.07 -7.15
CA GLY A 635 3.95 -18.15 -7.95
C GLY A 635 4.72 -16.84 -8.16
N LYS A 636 4.28 -15.71 -7.59
CA LYS A 636 5.00 -14.43 -7.63
C LYS A 636 5.81 -14.22 -6.34
N GLU A 637 7.09 -13.88 -6.46
CA GLU A 637 7.95 -13.54 -5.33
C GLU A 637 7.89 -12.03 -5.03
N MET A 638 7.69 -11.67 -3.76
CA MET A 638 7.59 -10.28 -3.28
C MET A 638 8.35 -10.10 -1.96
N ASP A 639 8.82 -8.90 -1.67
CA ASP A 639 9.34 -8.58 -0.34
C ASP A 639 8.19 -8.45 0.66
N PHE A 640 8.42 -8.81 1.92
CA PHE A 640 7.46 -8.59 3.00
C PHE A 640 8.15 -8.15 4.30
N ALA A 641 7.36 -7.53 5.17
CA ALA A 641 7.71 -7.28 6.56
C ALA A 641 6.52 -7.63 7.46
N ALA A 642 6.67 -8.65 8.30
CA ALA A 642 5.71 -9.01 9.34
C ALA A 642 6.17 -8.44 10.69
N PHE A 643 5.25 -7.84 11.45
CA PHE A 643 5.49 -7.16 12.70
C PHE A 643 4.68 -7.84 13.81
N VAL A 644 5.40 -8.26 14.86
CA VAL A 644 4.83 -8.89 16.05
C VAL A 644 5.02 -7.95 17.22
N LYS A 645 3.97 -7.72 18.02
CA LYS A 645 4.03 -6.87 19.22
C LYS A 645 5.14 -7.37 20.16
N ALA A 646 6.07 -6.49 20.53
CA ALA A 646 7.20 -6.86 21.38
C ALA A 646 6.91 -6.66 22.88
N GLN A 647 5.86 -5.90 23.21
CA GLN A 647 5.48 -5.61 24.59
C GLN A 647 4.85 -6.83 25.26
N LYS A 648 5.30 -7.13 26.49
CA LYS A 648 4.70 -8.16 27.32
C LYS A 648 3.38 -7.66 27.89
N GLU A 649 2.27 -8.36 27.60
CA GLU A 649 0.97 -8.03 28.18
C GLU A 649 0.95 -8.34 29.68
N HIS A 650 0.25 -7.49 30.44
CA HIS A 650 0.26 -7.48 31.90
C HIS A 650 -0.72 -8.48 32.51
#